data_AF-A0A3A0AAR5-F1
#
_entry.id   AF-A0A3A0AAR5-F1
#
_cell.length_a   1.000
_cell.length_b   1.000
_cell.length_c   1.000
_cell.angle_alpha   90.00
_cell.angle_beta   90.00
_cell.angle_gamma   90.00
#
_symmetry.space_group_name_H-M   'P 1'
#
loop_
_entity.id
_entity.type
_entity.pdbx_description
1 polymer ?
#
loop_
_entity_poly.entity_id
_entity_poly.type
_entity_poly.pdbx_seq_one_letter_code
_entity_poly.pdbx_strand_id
1 'polypeptide(L)'
;MPSKAHNHWLLFGTLVTMLFLNSCRQAEQMVGMRPASRLPAVVEAYLQKYQPGPAPRLFQTTYVYDRNGVQIAELFEEGRRTWVSIDRISPYLLEATVATEDSTFYTNLGIDPFRIAAAAWNNTSEGRIISGASTITMQVARNLFLGPDQRYDTSMDRKLLEAGLAQELTALYTKDEILEMYLNLLNYGNLAYGPEAAAQVYFGKHASELTQAEATFLAGIPQQPATLNPFRNFAAVKQRQSVVLDLMVRHNYLTKRQADNIFRQPIVLKHSIDPAPNLAPHFVQYMIDVLDAQLGPGYTRRAGFNLFTTLDLRMQTLAQNLIADRVAQGRTRYNMNNAALVALHPGTAEVLAMVGSADFNNADIAGQVNVVLMPRQPGSAIKPVLYAIAFNDLLLSPASAMWDLPVAYDLGGNQFYRPQNYDNRFHGLVTVRTALANSYNVPSVRLLDAMGISRALSGAEALGVTSWTDDPSRYTLTLAVGGHEVSLMDLAIAYHTIANGGRYLAPQVAQTFLDSQSQLIFPLPEPEPVQAISSGAAFLVTDILSDNAARTPAFGANSPLRLNKPAAAKTGTTTSFRDNWTVGYTRHLLAGVWVGNSDGQPMRNTTGVTGAAPIWHDFMEAVTNSPELMATLGVGANDPAVWEFIPPPDVERHDECPLNLTCRSGGEYFTRDWLAAAGSDGPLADMFVTEATVPVHTDRAGNPWGPVYCSQPGGQERTLFRLADIRGLARLGVAEQPGDPAGRGSGVAALAAATTGAESVVQTADGPVVVYYPDEELERMRRIQWVRNRGMAVNVGPCSSLEYYTVQSGEHWTLLARRFNLTVGELQSVNPHVLRNGEVLRSGDRLLVPNGVAIQVGNLGDYYTVQPGDTWAQIAREVGLPLRLLQTVNAEVVRPFFILRPGDQIFVPSAQQLSEILQ
;
A
#
# COMPACT_ATOMS: atom_id res chain seq x y z
N MET A 1 -54.84 61.48 43.35
CA MET A 1 -53.52 61.22 42.75
C MET A 1 -53.43 59.75 42.29
N PRO A 2 -53.69 59.47 41.00
CA PRO A 2 -53.20 58.25 40.36
C PRO A 2 -52.39 58.64 39.11
N SER A 3 -51.12 59.01 39.26
CA SER A 3 -50.25 59.34 38.10
C SER A 3 -48.94 58.56 38.05
N LYS A 4 -48.57 57.84 39.12
CA LYS A 4 -47.32 57.05 39.12
C LYS A 4 -47.47 55.69 38.43
N ALA A 5 -48.59 54.98 38.58
CA ALA A 5 -48.80 53.69 37.91
C ALA A 5 -48.87 53.82 36.38
N HIS A 6 -49.49 54.89 35.85
CA HIS A 6 -49.66 55.09 34.41
C HIS A 6 -48.32 55.37 33.69
N ASN A 7 -47.42 56.12 34.31
CA ASN A 7 -46.08 56.40 33.74
C ASN A 7 -45.19 55.14 33.70
N HIS A 8 -45.33 54.21 34.65
CA HIS A 8 -44.59 52.95 34.62
C HIS A 8 -45.06 52.01 33.49
N TRP A 9 -46.37 51.97 33.19
CA TRP A 9 -46.90 51.20 32.06
C TRP A 9 -46.53 51.82 30.71
N LEU A 10 -46.51 53.15 30.60
CA LEU A 10 -46.06 53.86 29.40
C LEU A 10 -44.55 53.66 29.13
N LEU A 11 -43.71 53.77 30.17
CA LEU A 11 -42.26 53.50 30.08
C LEU A 11 -41.97 52.03 29.76
N PHE A 12 -42.69 51.10 30.37
CA PHE A 12 -42.56 49.67 30.07
C PHE A 12 -43.01 49.36 28.63
N GLY A 13 -44.13 49.94 28.19
CA GLY A 13 -44.62 49.82 26.81
C GLY A 13 -43.66 50.39 25.78
N THR A 14 -43.05 51.56 26.05
CA THR A 14 -42.02 52.14 25.15
C THR A 14 -40.73 51.32 25.13
N LEU A 15 -40.27 50.82 26.28
CA LEU A 15 -39.08 49.97 26.35
C LEU A 15 -39.27 48.65 25.58
N VAL A 16 -40.43 48.00 25.76
CA VAL A 16 -40.80 46.77 25.02
C VAL A 16 -40.93 47.04 23.52
N THR A 17 -41.50 48.18 23.13
CA THR A 17 -41.61 48.56 21.71
C THR A 17 -40.24 48.84 21.09
N MET A 18 -39.34 49.52 21.80
CA MET A 18 -37.95 49.75 21.34
C MET A 18 -37.17 48.43 21.23
N LEU A 19 -37.31 47.53 22.21
CA LEU A 19 -36.70 46.19 22.17
C LEU A 19 -37.24 45.41 20.96
N PHE A 20 -38.55 45.43 20.73
CA PHE A 20 -39.18 44.77 19.58
C PHE A 20 -38.68 45.32 18.23
N LEU A 21 -38.62 46.65 18.07
CA LEU A 21 -38.12 47.30 16.86
C LEU A 21 -36.64 46.98 16.60
N ASN A 22 -35.82 46.93 17.65
CA ASN A 22 -34.42 46.57 17.54
C ASN A 22 -34.24 45.08 17.18
N SER A 23 -35.03 44.19 17.78
CA SER A 23 -35.07 42.77 17.45
C SER A 23 -35.55 42.50 16.01
N CYS A 24 -36.54 43.25 15.50
CA CYS A 24 -36.96 43.15 14.10
C CYS A 24 -35.85 43.54 13.13
N ARG A 25 -35.16 44.67 13.39
CA ARG A 25 -34.04 45.12 12.54
C ARG A 25 -32.87 44.13 12.57
N GLN A 26 -32.61 43.53 13.72
CA GLN A 26 -31.64 42.44 13.86
C GLN A 26 -32.07 41.19 13.08
N ALA A 27 -33.35 40.80 13.18
CA ALA A 27 -33.90 39.65 12.47
C ALA A 27 -33.80 39.80 10.95
N GLU A 28 -34.15 40.97 10.40
CA GLU A 28 -34.03 41.28 8.97
C GLU A 28 -32.58 41.11 8.48
N GLN A 29 -31.60 41.63 9.23
CA GLN A 29 -30.18 41.45 8.93
C GLN A 29 -29.72 39.98 9.03
N MET A 30 -30.34 39.21 9.92
CA MET A 30 -30.00 37.81 10.11
C MET A 30 -30.55 36.91 8.99
N VAL A 31 -31.83 37.07 8.63
CA VAL A 31 -32.48 36.27 7.58
C VAL A 31 -31.97 36.65 6.20
N GLY A 32 -31.87 37.96 5.92
CA GLY A 32 -31.37 38.49 4.65
C GLY A 32 -32.12 37.96 3.43
N MET A 33 -31.44 37.96 2.28
CA MET A 33 -31.96 37.34 1.05
C MET A 33 -31.88 35.82 1.12
N ARG A 34 -32.78 35.15 0.39
CA ARG A 34 -32.78 33.69 0.25
C ARG A 34 -31.43 33.20 -0.30
N PRO A 35 -30.67 32.38 0.46
CA PRO A 35 -29.29 32.05 0.10
C PRO A 35 -29.18 30.95 -0.96
N ALA A 36 -30.22 30.14 -1.17
CA ALA A 36 -30.23 29.06 -2.15
C ALA A 36 -31.66 28.75 -2.63
N SER A 37 -31.78 28.08 -3.79
CA SER A 37 -33.08 27.66 -4.32
C SER A 37 -33.66 26.48 -3.54
N ARG A 38 -32.84 25.50 -3.14
CA ARG A 38 -33.28 24.28 -2.45
C ARG A 38 -33.19 24.42 -0.93
N LEU A 39 -34.20 23.91 -0.21
CA LEU A 39 -34.30 24.07 1.24
C LEU A 39 -33.16 23.45 2.06
N PRO A 40 -32.60 22.26 1.76
CA PRO A 40 -31.45 21.75 2.52
C PRO A 40 -30.24 22.69 2.45
N ALA A 41 -29.98 23.28 1.28
CA ALA A 41 -28.91 24.24 1.09
C ALA A 41 -29.20 25.58 1.79
N VAL A 42 -30.47 25.99 1.86
CA VAL A 42 -30.90 27.16 2.65
C VAL A 42 -30.63 26.92 4.14
N VAL A 43 -31.06 25.78 4.66
CA VAL A 43 -30.83 25.40 6.05
C VAL A 43 -29.33 25.34 6.33
N GLU A 44 -28.55 24.66 5.48
CA GLU A 44 -27.09 24.59 5.62
C GLU A 44 -26.45 25.98 5.66
N ALA A 45 -26.83 26.90 4.77
CA ALA A 45 -26.28 28.25 4.74
C ALA A 45 -26.58 29.03 6.04
N TYR A 46 -27.79 28.91 6.58
CA TYR A 46 -28.12 29.54 7.86
C TYR A 46 -27.37 28.89 9.03
N LEU A 47 -27.33 27.56 9.09
CA LEU A 47 -26.59 26.85 10.12
C LEU A 47 -25.09 27.20 10.07
N GLN A 48 -24.48 27.29 8.88
CA GLN A 48 -23.07 27.63 8.74
C GLN A 48 -22.76 29.04 9.23
N LYS A 49 -23.68 29.99 8.99
CA LYS A 49 -23.52 31.38 9.38
C LYS A 49 -23.69 31.59 10.90
N TYR A 50 -24.60 30.86 11.53
CA TYR A 50 -25.02 31.13 12.90
C TYR A 50 -24.64 30.07 13.93
N GLN A 51 -24.16 28.90 13.52
CA GLN A 51 -23.89 27.79 14.43
C GLN A 51 -22.46 27.25 14.33
N PRO A 52 -21.80 26.98 15.48
CA PRO A 52 -20.50 26.33 15.54
C PRO A 52 -20.59 24.79 15.38
N GLY A 53 -19.45 24.11 15.20
CA GLY A 53 -19.37 22.68 14.79
C GLY A 53 -18.64 22.38 13.46
N PRO A 54 -18.66 21.13 12.97
CA PRO A 54 -18.08 20.72 11.68
C PRO A 54 -19.03 20.93 10.49
N ALA A 55 -18.49 20.87 9.26
CA ALA A 55 -19.25 20.96 8.02
C ALA A 55 -19.49 19.56 7.40
N PRO A 56 -20.62 19.34 6.69
CA PRO A 56 -21.80 20.22 6.70
C PRO A 56 -22.48 20.22 8.08
N ARG A 57 -23.15 21.35 8.36
CA ARG A 57 -23.82 21.62 9.63
C ARG A 57 -25.11 20.83 9.75
N LEU A 58 -25.88 20.81 8.67
CA LEU A 58 -27.00 19.95 8.44
C LEU A 58 -26.45 18.56 8.13
N PHE A 59 -26.15 17.81 9.20
CA PHE A 59 -25.76 16.41 9.03
C PHE A 59 -26.91 15.64 8.38
N GLN A 60 -26.54 14.74 7.48
CA GLN A 60 -27.39 13.77 6.82
C GLN A 60 -26.66 12.43 6.75
N THR A 61 -27.42 11.33 6.82
CA THR A 61 -26.90 9.97 6.73
C THR A 61 -26.34 9.73 5.34
N THR A 62 -25.07 9.30 5.27
CA THR A 62 -24.47 8.84 4.03
C THR A 62 -24.70 7.35 3.86
N TYR A 63 -25.25 6.94 2.72
CA TYR A 63 -25.44 5.55 2.33
C TYR A 63 -24.36 5.13 1.34
N VAL A 64 -23.80 3.95 1.56
CA VAL A 64 -22.74 3.39 0.72
C VAL A 64 -23.27 2.16 0.02
N TYR A 65 -23.09 2.11 -1.29
CA TYR A 65 -23.53 1.03 -2.17
C TYR A 65 -22.31 0.39 -2.86
N ASP A 66 -22.37 -0.91 -3.10
CA ASP A 66 -21.46 -1.58 -4.03
C ASP A 66 -21.69 -1.06 -5.46
N ARG A 67 -20.83 -1.48 -6.39
CA ARG A 67 -20.94 -1.07 -7.80
C ARG A 67 -22.23 -1.52 -8.50
N ASN A 68 -22.94 -2.49 -7.93
CA ASN A 68 -24.21 -3.02 -8.47
C ASN A 68 -25.44 -2.40 -7.78
N GLY A 69 -25.25 -1.42 -6.88
CA GLY A 69 -26.33 -0.72 -6.18
C GLY A 69 -26.82 -1.42 -4.92
N VAL A 70 -26.11 -2.44 -4.40
CA VAL A 70 -26.44 -3.09 -3.13
C VAL A 70 -25.87 -2.26 -1.99
N GLN A 71 -26.70 -1.86 -1.02
CA GLN A 71 -26.23 -1.10 0.14
C GLN A 71 -25.26 -1.95 1.00
N ILE A 72 -24.04 -1.46 1.19
CA ILE A 72 -22.99 -2.13 1.97
C ILE A 72 -22.75 -1.49 3.35
N ALA A 73 -23.07 -0.21 3.52
CA ALA A 73 -22.92 0.48 4.80
C ALA A 73 -23.85 1.70 4.93
N GLU A 74 -24.12 2.06 6.17
CA GLU A 74 -24.79 3.31 6.59
C GLU A 74 -23.81 4.10 7.47
N LEU A 75 -23.53 5.35 7.11
CA LEU A 75 -22.58 6.23 7.81
C LEU A 75 -23.32 7.40 8.46
N PHE A 76 -23.14 7.58 9.76
CA PHE A 76 -23.65 8.71 10.52
C PHE A 76 -22.83 8.92 11.81
N GLU A 77 -22.86 10.14 12.34
CA GLU A 77 -22.23 10.49 13.63
C GLU A 77 -23.29 10.88 14.67
N GLU A 78 -23.95 12.03 14.53
CA GLU A 78 -24.91 12.51 15.54
C GLU A 78 -26.25 11.80 15.50
N GLY A 79 -26.58 11.26 14.33
CA GLY A 79 -27.79 10.49 14.11
C GLY A 79 -28.16 10.40 12.66
N ARG A 80 -29.29 9.77 12.42
CA ARG A 80 -29.83 9.52 11.09
C ARG A 80 -30.69 10.68 10.63
N ARG A 81 -30.43 11.15 9.42
CA ARG A 81 -31.30 12.10 8.73
C ARG A 81 -31.24 11.85 7.24
N THR A 82 -32.40 11.77 6.61
CA THR A 82 -32.54 11.85 5.15
C THR A 82 -33.54 12.95 4.87
N TRP A 83 -33.10 14.02 4.20
CA TRP A 83 -34.02 15.10 3.85
C TRP A 83 -35.03 14.64 2.81
N VAL A 84 -36.31 14.85 3.09
CA VAL A 84 -37.39 14.59 2.14
C VAL A 84 -38.23 15.84 1.92
N SER A 85 -38.62 16.08 0.67
CA SER A 85 -39.52 17.17 0.33
C SER A 85 -40.92 16.93 0.91
N ILE A 86 -41.69 17.99 1.11
CA ILE A 86 -42.99 17.91 1.78
C ILE A 86 -43.99 16.95 1.11
N ASP A 87 -43.91 16.80 -0.21
CA ASP A 87 -44.73 15.88 -1.01
C ASP A 87 -44.36 14.40 -0.79
N ARG A 88 -43.18 14.12 -0.23
CA ARG A 88 -42.75 12.78 0.17
C ARG A 88 -42.99 12.49 1.66
N ILE A 89 -43.79 13.30 2.33
CA ILE A 89 -44.22 13.09 3.71
C ILE A 89 -45.72 12.75 3.69
N SER A 90 -46.12 11.73 4.45
CA SER A 90 -47.54 11.36 4.58
C SER A 90 -48.38 12.57 5.00
N PRO A 91 -49.49 12.89 4.30
CA PRO A 91 -50.32 14.05 4.63
C PRO A 91 -50.89 13.96 6.06
N TYR A 92 -51.10 12.74 6.56
CA TYR A 92 -51.54 12.51 7.94
C TYR A 92 -50.51 12.99 8.96
N LEU A 93 -49.21 12.91 8.65
CA LEU A 93 -48.17 13.41 9.54
C LEU A 93 -48.13 14.94 9.53
N LEU A 94 -48.31 15.56 8.36
CA LEU A 94 -48.40 17.01 8.21
C LEU A 94 -49.55 17.56 9.07
N GLU A 95 -50.76 17.03 8.87
CA GLU A 95 -51.97 17.42 9.61
C GLU A 95 -51.83 17.19 11.12
N ALA A 96 -51.34 16.02 11.54
CA ALA A 96 -51.16 15.70 12.95
C ALA A 96 -50.14 16.61 13.63
N THR A 97 -49.06 16.97 12.93
CA THR A 97 -48.03 17.88 13.43
C THR A 97 -48.58 19.29 13.58
N VAL A 98 -49.23 19.81 12.53
CA VAL A 98 -49.84 21.15 12.55
C VAL A 98 -50.90 21.24 13.64
N ALA A 99 -51.80 20.26 13.77
CA ALA A 99 -52.83 20.25 14.81
C ALA A 99 -52.25 20.22 16.22
N THR A 100 -51.09 19.59 16.41
CA THR A 100 -50.45 19.42 17.73
C THR A 100 -49.58 20.62 18.12
N GLU A 101 -48.78 21.13 17.18
CA GLU A 101 -47.75 22.13 17.43
C GLU A 101 -48.21 23.56 17.11
N ASP A 102 -49.01 23.75 16.06
CA ASP A 102 -49.47 25.08 15.61
C ASP A 102 -50.72 25.05 14.74
N SER A 103 -51.90 24.98 15.37
CA SER A 103 -53.17 24.82 14.66
C SER A 103 -53.57 25.99 13.76
N THR A 104 -52.98 27.18 13.95
CA THR A 104 -53.17 28.35 13.09
C THR A 104 -52.05 28.53 12.05
N PHE A 105 -51.14 27.56 11.91
CA PHE A 105 -49.90 27.67 11.12
C PHE A 105 -50.11 28.25 9.73
N TYR A 106 -51.08 27.74 8.97
CA TYR A 106 -51.35 28.18 7.60
C TYR A 106 -51.95 29.59 7.51
N THR A 107 -52.50 30.11 8.60
CA THR A 107 -53.17 31.42 8.66
C THR A 107 -52.38 32.49 9.41
N ASN A 108 -51.49 32.10 10.32
CA ASN A 108 -50.71 33.04 11.13
C ASN A 108 -49.53 33.63 10.34
N LEU A 109 -49.04 34.80 10.74
CA LEU A 109 -47.93 35.48 10.08
C LEU A 109 -46.57 35.15 10.75
N GLY A 110 -46.37 33.88 11.10
CA GLY A 110 -45.16 33.38 11.78
C GLY A 110 -45.23 33.47 13.30
N ILE A 111 -46.07 34.36 13.83
CA ILE A 111 -46.45 34.46 15.24
C ILE A 111 -47.96 34.38 15.40
N ASP A 112 -48.43 33.86 16.53
CA ASP A 112 -49.85 33.80 16.87
C ASP A 112 -50.11 34.63 18.16
N PRO A 113 -50.62 35.88 18.02
CA PRO A 113 -50.92 36.73 19.16
C PRO A 113 -51.96 36.14 20.11
N PHE A 114 -52.93 35.37 19.60
CA PHE A 114 -53.96 34.74 20.42
C PHE A 114 -53.36 33.59 21.25
N ARG A 115 -52.45 32.79 20.69
CA ARG A 115 -51.72 31.76 21.45
C ARG A 115 -50.80 32.36 22.51
N ILE A 116 -50.13 33.48 22.21
CA ILE A 116 -49.29 34.18 23.18
C ILE A 116 -50.15 34.70 24.34
N ALA A 117 -51.27 35.35 24.06
CA ALA A 117 -52.20 35.85 25.08
C ALA A 117 -52.83 34.71 25.89
N ALA A 118 -53.25 33.62 25.25
CA ALA A 118 -53.83 32.45 25.91
C ALA A 118 -52.80 31.74 26.82
N ALA A 119 -51.54 31.61 26.38
CA ALA A 119 -50.47 31.06 27.20
C ALA A 119 -50.16 31.96 28.40
N ALA A 120 -50.15 33.29 28.23
CA ALA A 120 -49.96 34.24 29.33
C ALA A 120 -51.09 34.15 30.37
N TRP A 121 -52.34 33.99 29.93
CA TRP A 121 -53.51 33.83 30.82
C TRP A 121 -53.51 32.49 31.58
N ASN A 122 -53.15 31.38 30.92
CA ASN A 122 -53.11 30.08 31.58
C ASN A 122 -51.94 30.00 32.59
N ASN A 123 -50.79 30.60 32.28
CA ASN A 123 -49.62 30.63 33.17
C ASN A 123 -49.86 31.41 34.47
N THR A 124 -50.74 32.42 34.47
CA THR A 124 -51.13 33.14 35.70
C THR A 124 -52.13 32.35 36.56
N SER A 125 -52.86 31.39 35.97
CA SER A 125 -53.83 30.54 36.70
C SER A 125 -53.23 29.26 37.30
N GLU A 126 -52.13 28.72 36.77
CA GLU A 126 -51.58 27.41 37.16
C GLU A 126 -50.21 27.47 37.87
N GLY A 127 -49.64 28.65 38.09
CA GLY A 127 -48.42 28.84 38.91
C GLY A 127 -47.13 28.21 38.35
N ARG A 128 -47.16 27.68 37.11
CA ARG A 128 -46.01 27.18 36.36
C ARG A 128 -46.05 27.73 34.93
N ILE A 129 -44.88 28.05 34.37
CA ILE A 129 -44.75 28.44 32.97
C ILE A 129 -44.93 27.18 32.11
N ILE A 130 -46.09 27.03 31.47
CA ILE A 130 -46.34 25.99 30.49
C ILE A 130 -45.91 26.51 29.11
N SER A 131 -45.00 25.77 28.49
CA SER A 131 -44.51 25.99 27.13
C SER A 131 -45.63 25.72 26.11
N GLY A 132 -46.28 26.77 25.60
CA GLY A 132 -47.34 26.62 24.58
C GLY A 132 -47.50 27.79 23.59
N ALA A 133 -46.70 28.85 23.72
CA ALA A 133 -46.82 30.08 22.92
C ALA A 133 -46.01 30.07 21.60
N SER A 134 -45.11 29.11 21.40
CA SER A 134 -44.25 29.06 20.20
C SER A 134 -44.99 28.43 19.02
N THR A 135 -44.97 29.10 17.86
CA THR A 135 -45.46 28.62 16.57
C THR A 135 -44.39 27.73 15.90
N ILE A 136 -44.78 27.00 14.85
CA ILE A 136 -43.82 26.20 14.07
C ILE A 136 -42.70 27.10 13.51
N THR A 137 -43.05 28.27 12.95
CA THR A 137 -42.05 29.19 12.39
C THR A 137 -41.07 29.73 13.44
N MET A 138 -41.54 30.03 14.67
CA MET A 138 -40.64 30.40 15.78
C MET A 138 -39.69 29.27 16.15
N GLN A 139 -40.15 28.02 16.12
CA GLN A 139 -39.30 26.87 16.39
C GLN A 139 -38.24 26.67 15.27
N VAL A 140 -38.59 26.89 14.01
CA VAL A 140 -37.64 26.89 12.88
C VAL A 140 -36.61 27.99 13.07
N ALA A 141 -37.04 29.22 13.37
CA ALA A 141 -36.13 30.35 13.62
C ALA A 141 -35.12 30.03 14.73
N ARG A 142 -35.60 29.48 15.85
CA ARG A 142 -34.74 29.05 16.97
C ARG A 142 -33.71 27.99 16.55
N ASN A 143 -34.13 27.03 15.71
CA ASN A 143 -33.26 25.93 15.28
C ASN A 143 -32.22 26.35 14.22
N LEU A 144 -32.49 27.40 13.43
CA LEU A 144 -31.59 27.88 12.38
C LEU A 144 -30.60 28.96 12.88
N PHE A 145 -31.09 29.95 13.62
CA PHE A 145 -30.35 31.19 13.88
C PHE A 145 -29.74 31.30 15.27
N LEU A 146 -30.22 30.52 16.24
CA LEU A 146 -29.74 30.61 17.63
C LEU A 146 -28.78 29.46 17.93
N GLY A 147 -27.60 29.81 18.46
CA GLY A 147 -26.59 28.83 18.88
C GLY A 147 -27.01 28.05 20.14
N PRO A 148 -26.31 26.96 20.49
CA PRO A 148 -26.70 26.06 21.59
C PRO A 148 -26.96 26.78 22.91
N ASP A 149 -26.07 27.68 23.33
CA ASP A 149 -26.19 28.42 24.60
C ASP A 149 -27.38 29.38 24.61
N GLN A 150 -27.69 29.98 23.44
CA GLN A 150 -28.80 30.90 23.28
C GLN A 150 -30.14 30.18 23.15
N ARG A 151 -30.19 28.91 22.72
CA ARG A 151 -31.45 28.16 22.57
C ARG A 151 -32.13 27.86 23.90
N TYR A 152 -31.33 27.60 24.93
CA TYR A 152 -31.81 27.23 26.27
C TYR A 152 -31.99 28.43 27.20
N ASP A 153 -31.57 29.63 26.78
CA ASP A 153 -31.85 30.87 27.50
C ASP A 153 -33.38 31.12 27.57
N THR A 154 -33.90 31.41 28.76
CA THR A 154 -35.31 31.73 28.98
C THR A 154 -35.61 33.23 28.88
N SER A 155 -34.64 34.05 28.47
CA SER A 155 -34.78 35.50 28.37
C SER A 155 -35.92 35.94 27.42
N MET A 156 -36.56 37.06 27.77
CA MET A 156 -37.60 37.68 26.96
C MET A 156 -37.03 38.21 25.63
N ASP A 157 -35.80 38.74 25.65
CA ASP A 157 -35.14 39.29 24.47
C ASP A 157 -34.93 38.24 23.37
N ARG A 158 -34.56 37.00 23.74
CA ARG A 158 -34.49 35.88 22.81
C ARG A 158 -35.85 35.55 22.20
N LYS A 159 -36.91 35.50 23.01
CA LYS A 159 -38.28 35.22 22.53
C LYS A 159 -38.77 36.30 21.55
N LEU A 160 -38.40 37.56 21.77
CA LEU A 160 -38.68 38.67 20.86
C LEU A 160 -37.87 38.56 19.56
N LEU A 161 -36.60 38.14 19.64
CA LEU A 161 -35.78 37.83 18.47
C LEU A 161 -36.34 36.65 17.64
N GLU A 162 -36.77 35.56 18.29
CA GLU A 162 -37.44 34.42 17.62
C GLU A 162 -38.72 34.85 16.89
N ALA A 163 -39.51 35.73 17.51
CA ALA A 163 -40.72 36.27 16.92
C ALA A 163 -40.41 37.13 15.68
N GLY A 164 -39.40 38.01 15.75
CA GLY A 164 -38.94 38.81 14.61
C GLY A 164 -38.42 37.93 13.47
N LEU A 165 -37.55 36.96 13.78
CA LEU A 165 -37.04 36.00 12.80
C LEU A 165 -38.17 35.18 12.15
N ALA A 166 -39.20 34.80 12.91
CA ALA A 166 -40.34 34.05 12.39
C ALA A 166 -41.19 34.86 11.40
N GLN A 167 -41.33 36.17 11.62
CA GLN A 167 -42.00 37.06 10.68
C GLN A 167 -41.21 37.19 9.38
N GLU A 168 -39.91 37.43 9.47
CA GLU A 168 -39.01 37.52 8.30
C GLU A 168 -38.99 36.21 7.49
N LEU A 169 -38.91 35.05 8.16
CA LEU A 169 -39.02 33.75 7.49
C LEU A 169 -40.37 33.57 6.79
N THR A 170 -41.49 34.03 7.39
CA THR A 170 -42.82 33.94 6.77
C THR A 170 -42.98 34.86 5.57
N ALA A 171 -42.26 35.98 5.53
CA ALA A 171 -42.23 36.87 4.38
C ALA A 171 -41.42 36.29 3.21
N LEU A 172 -40.36 35.53 3.51
CA LEU A 172 -39.42 35.02 2.53
C LEU A 172 -39.75 33.61 1.99
N TYR A 173 -40.38 32.76 2.80
CA TYR A 173 -40.66 31.35 2.48
C TYR A 173 -42.16 31.05 2.58
N THR A 174 -42.62 30.13 1.73
CA THR A 174 -43.98 29.62 1.80
C THR A 174 -44.21 28.79 3.07
N LYS A 175 -45.48 28.63 3.47
CA LYS A 175 -45.83 27.79 4.64
C LYS A 175 -45.39 26.35 4.48
N ASP A 176 -45.48 25.79 3.27
CA ASP A 176 -45.03 24.43 2.99
C ASP A 176 -43.51 24.30 3.11
N GLU A 177 -42.74 25.29 2.62
CA GLU A 177 -41.28 25.31 2.81
C GLU A 177 -40.89 25.41 4.29
N ILE A 178 -41.59 26.22 5.08
CA ILE A 178 -41.35 26.33 6.52
C ILE A 178 -41.68 25.01 7.24
N LEU A 179 -42.79 24.37 6.87
CA LEU A 179 -43.18 23.08 7.46
C LEU A 179 -42.20 21.97 7.06
N GLU A 180 -41.71 21.96 5.82
CA GLU A 180 -40.68 21.03 5.37
C GLU A 180 -39.39 21.20 6.18
N MET A 181 -38.91 22.44 6.33
CA MET A 181 -37.73 22.73 7.16
C MET A 181 -37.94 22.30 8.60
N TYR A 182 -39.13 22.59 9.16
CA TYR A 182 -39.46 22.18 10.52
C TYR A 182 -39.38 20.67 10.69
N LEU A 183 -40.13 19.91 9.88
CA LEU A 183 -40.24 18.46 10.00
C LEU A 183 -38.90 17.77 9.84
N ASN A 184 -38.08 18.16 8.85
CA ASN A 184 -36.76 17.57 8.62
C ASN A 184 -35.73 17.89 9.72
N LEU A 185 -35.93 18.97 10.48
CA LEU A 185 -35.08 19.33 11.63
C LEU A 185 -35.52 18.67 12.94
N LEU A 186 -36.76 18.18 13.05
CA LEU A 186 -37.28 17.59 14.29
C LEU A 186 -36.54 16.31 14.69
N ASN A 187 -36.32 16.16 15.99
CA ASN A 187 -35.79 14.94 16.60
C ASN A 187 -36.95 14.05 17.06
N TYR A 188 -37.04 12.85 16.51
CA TYR A 188 -38.04 11.84 16.85
C TYR A 188 -37.50 10.78 17.82
N GLY A 189 -36.37 11.01 18.47
CA GLY A 189 -35.72 10.06 19.39
C GLY A 189 -34.99 8.94 18.66
N ASN A 190 -34.25 8.11 19.41
CA ASN A 190 -33.45 7.00 18.85
C ASN A 190 -32.52 7.40 17.69
N LEU A 191 -31.91 8.59 17.81
CA LEU A 191 -31.06 9.21 16.80
C LEU A 191 -31.77 9.47 15.44
N ALA A 192 -33.10 9.43 15.39
CA ALA A 192 -33.86 9.72 14.16
C ALA A 192 -34.21 11.21 14.08
N TYR A 193 -33.70 11.89 13.05
CA TYR A 193 -34.01 13.28 12.75
C TYR A 193 -34.72 13.39 11.42
N GLY A 194 -35.86 14.06 11.41
CA GLY A 194 -36.73 14.13 10.25
C GLY A 194 -37.69 12.94 10.13
N PRO A 195 -38.75 13.10 9.32
CA PRO A 195 -39.81 12.11 9.19
C PRO A 195 -39.32 10.83 8.49
N GLU A 196 -38.42 10.92 7.52
CA GLU A 196 -37.89 9.76 6.79
C GLU A 196 -37.08 8.84 7.71
N ALA A 197 -36.13 9.41 8.45
CA ALA A 197 -35.35 8.64 9.42
C ALA A 197 -36.24 8.02 10.51
N ALA A 198 -37.27 8.74 10.98
CA ALA A 198 -38.21 8.23 11.97
C ALA A 198 -39.03 7.05 11.41
N ALA A 199 -39.56 7.16 10.20
CA ALA A 199 -40.33 6.10 9.56
C ALA A 199 -39.48 4.84 9.34
N GLN A 200 -38.23 4.99 8.90
CA GLN A 200 -37.30 3.88 8.70
C GLN A 200 -36.89 3.21 10.03
N VAL A 201 -36.59 4.01 11.06
CA VAL A 201 -36.19 3.51 12.38
C VAL A 201 -37.32 2.76 13.08
N TYR A 202 -38.54 3.32 13.07
CA TYR A 202 -39.66 2.76 13.83
C TYR A 202 -40.44 1.69 13.06
N PHE A 203 -40.59 1.84 11.74
CA PHE A 203 -41.49 1.01 10.93
C PHE A 203 -40.83 0.36 9.71
N GLY A 204 -39.60 0.74 9.35
CA GLY A 204 -38.87 0.17 8.21
C GLY A 204 -39.48 0.50 6.85
N LYS A 205 -40.01 1.72 6.69
CA LYS A 205 -40.68 2.18 5.46
C LYS A 205 -40.49 3.68 5.24
N HIS A 206 -40.89 4.17 4.07
CA HIS A 206 -40.76 5.58 3.71
C HIS A 206 -41.77 6.47 4.47
N ALA A 207 -41.41 7.73 4.70
CA ALA A 207 -42.28 8.70 5.38
C ALA A 207 -43.61 8.94 4.64
N SER A 208 -43.62 8.80 3.32
CA SER A 208 -44.81 8.87 2.47
C SER A 208 -45.79 7.71 2.71
N GLU A 209 -45.32 6.58 3.24
CA GLU A 209 -46.08 5.34 3.43
C GLU A 209 -46.61 5.17 4.86
N LEU A 210 -46.44 6.20 5.70
CA LEU A 210 -46.99 6.21 7.06
C LEU A 210 -48.53 6.20 7.01
N THR A 211 -49.11 5.21 7.68
CA THR A 211 -50.56 5.15 7.90
C THR A 211 -50.98 6.26 8.87
N GLN A 212 -52.27 6.54 8.93
CA GLN A 212 -52.81 7.56 9.84
C GLN A 212 -52.50 7.26 11.32
N ALA A 213 -52.51 5.99 11.73
CA ALA A 213 -52.13 5.61 13.08
C ALA A 213 -50.64 5.81 13.37
N GLU A 214 -49.76 5.43 12.46
CA GLU A 214 -48.32 5.63 12.65
C GLU A 214 -47.94 7.11 12.58
N ALA A 215 -48.54 7.88 11.67
CA ALA A 215 -48.32 9.31 11.54
C ALA A 215 -48.72 10.08 12.81
N THR A 216 -49.92 9.81 13.34
CA THR A 216 -50.39 10.43 14.60
C THR A 216 -49.59 9.96 15.82
N PHE A 217 -49.05 8.74 15.78
CA PHE A 217 -48.15 8.22 16.80
C PHE A 217 -46.79 8.93 16.76
N LEU A 218 -46.19 9.13 15.58
CA LEU A 218 -44.93 9.85 15.41
C LEU A 218 -45.06 11.34 15.75
N ALA A 219 -46.14 12.01 15.35
CA ALA A 219 -46.36 13.44 15.63
C ALA A 219 -46.32 13.79 17.12
N GLY A 220 -46.58 12.82 18.00
CA GLY A 220 -46.53 13.00 19.44
C GLY A 220 -45.12 13.04 20.05
N ILE A 221 -44.14 12.43 19.38
CA ILE A 221 -42.78 12.17 19.93
C ILE A 221 -41.93 13.43 20.07
N PRO A 222 -41.88 14.37 19.09
CA PRO A 222 -40.98 15.52 19.12
C PRO A 222 -41.07 16.41 20.38
N GLN A 223 -42.20 16.40 21.09
CA GLN A 223 -42.38 17.18 22.31
C GLN A 223 -41.43 16.72 23.44
N GLN A 224 -41.20 15.41 23.56
CA GLN A 224 -40.32 14.83 24.57
C GLN A 224 -39.58 13.59 24.03
N PRO A 225 -38.66 13.76 23.06
CA PRO A 225 -38.08 12.64 22.32
C PRO A 225 -37.30 11.65 23.21
N ALA A 226 -36.75 12.13 24.32
CA ALA A 226 -35.99 11.32 25.27
C ALA A 226 -36.86 10.36 26.09
N THR A 227 -38.09 10.78 26.44
CA THR A 227 -39.01 9.97 27.29
C THR A 227 -40.02 9.19 26.46
N LEU A 228 -40.43 9.72 25.30
CA LEU A 228 -41.38 9.11 24.38
C LEU A 228 -40.67 8.16 23.40
N ASN A 229 -40.02 7.13 23.92
CA ASN A 229 -39.36 6.10 23.13
C ASN A 229 -40.28 4.88 22.91
N PRO A 230 -40.75 4.61 21.68
CA PRO A 230 -41.66 3.50 21.39
C PRO A 230 -41.12 2.11 21.77
N PHE A 231 -39.80 1.90 21.67
CA PHE A 231 -39.17 0.62 21.98
C PHE A 231 -39.06 0.35 23.48
N ARG A 232 -39.01 1.41 24.30
CA ARG A 232 -38.92 1.29 25.77
C ARG A 232 -40.27 1.43 26.46
N ASN A 233 -41.12 2.33 25.96
CA ASN A 233 -42.40 2.64 26.58
C ASN A 233 -43.47 2.95 25.52
N PHE A 234 -43.89 1.90 24.81
CA PHE A 234 -44.95 1.99 23.81
C PHE A 234 -46.25 2.59 24.36
N ALA A 235 -46.62 2.24 25.60
CA ALA A 235 -47.84 2.71 26.23
C ALA A 235 -47.86 4.24 26.42
N ALA A 236 -46.74 4.85 26.83
CA ALA A 236 -46.64 6.31 26.95
C ALA A 236 -46.77 7.01 25.60
N VAL A 237 -46.19 6.45 24.53
CA VAL A 237 -46.33 7.02 23.18
C VAL A 237 -47.76 6.84 22.67
N LYS A 238 -48.43 5.72 22.95
CA LYS A 238 -49.87 5.56 22.67
C LYS A 238 -50.71 6.59 23.44
N GLN A 239 -50.43 6.82 24.72
CA GLN A 239 -51.13 7.85 25.49
C GLN A 239 -50.93 9.23 24.85
N ARG A 240 -49.70 9.53 24.41
CA ARG A 240 -49.41 10.77 23.68
C ARG A 240 -50.16 10.85 22.34
N GLN A 241 -50.27 9.75 21.60
CA GLN A 241 -51.08 9.67 20.37
C GLN A 241 -52.54 10.03 20.64
N SER A 242 -53.12 9.62 21.78
CA SER A 242 -54.48 10.02 22.15
C SER A 242 -54.63 11.54 22.26
N VAL A 243 -53.62 12.22 22.81
CA VAL A 243 -53.61 13.69 22.91
C VAL A 243 -53.53 14.34 21.53
N VAL A 244 -52.67 13.81 20.64
CA VAL A 244 -52.58 14.26 19.23
C VAL A 244 -53.94 14.13 18.54
N LEU A 245 -54.60 12.98 18.68
CA LEU A 245 -55.91 12.73 18.08
C LEU A 245 -57.00 13.66 18.63
N ASP A 246 -57.03 13.93 19.94
CA ASP A 246 -57.97 14.88 20.52
C ASP A 246 -57.73 16.32 20.05
N LEU A 247 -56.47 16.72 19.81
CA LEU A 247 -56.13 18.01 19.20
C LEU A 247 -56.58 18.07 17.74
N MET A 248 -56.39 17.00 16.96
CA MET A 248 -56.91 16.91 15.59
C MET A 248 -58.43 17.02 15.54
N VAL A 249 -59.15 16.42 16.50
CA VAL A 249 -60.61 16.58 16.63
C VAL A 249 -60.99 18.02 16.99
N ARG A 250 -60.31 18.62 17.97
CA ARG A 250 -60.55 20.01 18.40
C ARG A 250 -60.39 21.01 17.25
N HIS A 251 -59.46 20.74 16.35
CA HIS A 251 -59.16 21.59 15.20
C HIS A 251 -59.86 21.14 13.90
N ASN A 252 -60.88 20.26 14.01
CA ASN A 252 -61.72 19.79 12.91
C ASN A 252 -61.01 19.02 11.78
N TYR A 253 -59.80 18.48 12.01
CA TYR A 253 -59.16 17.55 11.08
C TYR A 253 -59.85 16.18 11.08
N LEU A 254 -60.42 15.78 12.22
CA LEU A 254 -61.07 14.48 12.42
C LEU A 254 -62.37 14.61 13.21
N THR A 255 -63.30 13.68 13.00
CA THR A 255 -64.40 13.43 13.94
C THR A 255 -63.93 12.54 15.09
N LYS A 256 -64.58 12.63 16.26
CA LYS A 256 -64.24 11.77 17.41
C LYS A 256 -64.26 10.27 17.08
N ARG A 257 -65.23 9.84 16.27
CA ARG A 257 -65.33 8.46 15.78
C ARG A 257 -64.15 8.05 14.91
N GLN A 258 -63.65 8.94 14.04
CA GLN A 258 -62.43 8.67 13.26
C GLN A 258 -61.21 8.56 14.16
N ALA A 259 -61.05 9.50 15.10
CA ALA A 259 -59.97 9.48 16.10
C ALA A 259 -59.94 8.16 16.90
N ASP A 260 -61.09 7.72 17.42
CA ASP A 260 -61.19 6.47 18.17
C ASP A 260 -60.88 5.24 17.31
N ASN A 261 -61.21 5.27 16.02
CA ASN A 261 -60.88 4.20 15.09
C ASN A 261 -59.37 4.16 14.76
N ILE A 262 -58.75 5.32 14.53
CA ILE A 262 -57.29 5.43 14.29
C ILE A 262 -56.52 4.95 15.51
N PHE A 263 -56.95 5.33 16.72
CA PHE A 263 -56.31 4.91 17.96
C PHE A 263 -56.29 3.38 18.14
N ARG A 264 -57.32 2.69 17.64
CA ARG A 264 -57.46 1.22 17.70
C ARG A 264 -56.67 0.48 16.63
N GLN A 265 -56.16 1.16 15.61
CA GLN A 265 -55.36 0.49 14.58
C GLN A 265 -54.05 -0.04 15.19
N PRO A 266 -53.64 -1.27 14.83
CA PRO A 266 -52.39 -1.84 15.32
C PRO A 266 -51.19 -1.07 14.75
N ILE A 267 -50.18 -0.85 15.58
CA ILE A 267 -48.89 -0.27 15.19
C ILE A 267 -47.84 -1.34 15.48
N VAL A 268 -47.11 -1.75 14.45
CA VAL A 268 -46.06 -2.77 14.55
C VAL A 268 -44.72 -2.08 14.41
N LEU A 269 -43.89 -2.15 15.46
CA LEU A 269 -42.53 -1.63 15.41
C LEU A 269 -41.59 -2.63 14.74
N LYS A 270 -40.54 -2.10 14.10
CA LYS A 270 -39.40 -2.89 13.62
C LYS A 270 -38.75 -3.65 14.78
N HIS A 271 -38.30 -4.88 14.55
CA HIS A 271 -37.75 -5.75 15.60
C HIS A 271 -36.36 -5.32 16.12
N SER A 272 -35.58 -4.57 15.32
CA SER A 272 -34.26 -4.06 15.73
C SER A 272 -34.03 -2.63 15.24
N ILE A 273 -33.35 -1.85 16.08
CA ILE A 273 -32.91 -0.46 15.87
C ILE A 273 -31.45 -0.43 15.36
N ASP A 274 -30.80 -1.61 15.28
CA ASP A 274 -29.40 -1.70 14.91
C ASP A 274 -29.19 -1.17 13.48
N PRO A 275 -28.07 -0.48 13.23
CA PRO A 275 -27.69 -0.10 11.88
C PRO A 275 -27.62 -1.32 10.96
N ALA A 276 -27.79 -1.08 9.66
CA ALA A 276 -27.45 -2.10 8.68
C ALA A 276 -25.99 -2.55 8.91
N PRO A 277 -25.70 -3.86 8.86
CA PRO A 277 -24.34 -4.35 9.06
C PRO A 277 -23.43 -3.77 7.98
N ASN A 278 -22.22 -3.39 8.36
CA ASN A 278 -21.19 -3.01 7.39
C ASN A 278 -20.62 -4.28 6.75
N LEU A 279 -20.91 -4.49 5.48
CA LEU A 279 -20.55 -5.70 4.75
C LEU A 279 -19.10 -5.71 4.24
N ALA A 280 -18.40 -4.56 4.29
CA ALA A 280 -17.03 -4.39 3.83
C ALA A 280 -16.27 -3.38 4.72
N PRO A 281 -16.08 -3.65 6.02
CA PRO A 281 -15.69 -2.63 6.98
C PRO A 281 -14.32 -2.00 6.73
N HIS A 282 -13.34 -2.80 6.31
CA HIS A 282 -12.00 -2.32 5.95
C HIS A 282 -12.01 -1.41 4.73
N PHE A 283 -12.77 -1.77 3.70
CA PHE A 283 -12.94 -0.95 2.49
C PHE A 283 -13.67 0.36 2.80
N VAL A 284 -14.77 0.30 3.55
CA VAL A 284 -15.57 1.48 3.89
C VAL A 284 -14.75 2.47 4.70
N GLN A 285 -13.92 2.00 5.64
CA GLN A 285 -13.02 2.89 6.38
C GLN A 285 -11.97 3.52 5.46
N TYR A 286 -11.32 2.73 4.59
CA TYR A 286 -10.36 3.25 3.61
C TYR A 286 -10.99 4.29 2.66
N MET A 287 -12.20 4.04 2.17
CA MET A 287 -12.95 4.98 1.34
C MET A 287 -13.20 6.30 2.09
N ILE A 288 -13.63 6.23 3.36
CA ILE A 288 -13.84 7.44 4.18
C ILE A 288 -12.54 8.22 4.32
N ASP A 289 -11.41 7.54 4.60
CA ASP A 289 -10.12 8.20 4.74
C ASP A 289 -9.68 8.90 3.43
N VAL A 290 -9.88 8.25 2.28
CA VAL A 290 -9.60 8.81 0.94
C VAL A 290 -10.46 10.05 0.66
N LEU A 291 -11.74 10.02 1.02
CA LEU A 291 -12.67 11.12 0.76
C LEU A 291 -12.50 12.29 1.74
N ASP A 292 -12.29 12.00 3.02
CA ASP A 292 -12.09 13.01 4.05
C ASP A 292 -10.74 13.73 3.89
N ALA A 293 -9.72 13.08 3.29
CA ALA A 293 -8.49 13.76 2.90
C ALA A 293 -8.72 14.90 1.90
N GLN A 294 -9.77 14.82 1.09
CA GLN A 294 -10.13 15.84 0.09
C GLN A 294 -11.20 16.82 0.59
N LEU A 295 -12.20 16.31 1.33
CA LEU A 295 -13.39 17.07 1.74
C LEU A 295 -13.28 17.67 3.15
N GLY A 296 -12.34 17.16 3.96
CA GLY A 296 -12.16 17.52 5.36
C GLY A 296 -12.59 16.39 6.32
N PRO A 297 -11.97 16.27 7.50
CA PRO A 297 -12.27 15.21 8.46
C PRO A 297 -13.75 15.17 8.88
N GLY A 298 -14.36 13.98 8.80
CA GLY A 298 -15.74 13.74 9.20
C GLY A 298 -16.79 14.21 8.18
N TYR A 299 -16.39 14.88 7.10
CA TYR A 299 -17.33 15.41 6.11
C TYR A 299 -18.16 14.30 5.46
N THR A 300 -17.51 13.21 5.04
CA THR A 300 -18.16 12.09 4.33
C THR A 300 -19.29 11.46 5.15
N ARG A 301 -19.13 11.37 6.48
CA ARG A 301 -20.14 10.77 7.39
C ARG A 301 -21.36 11.65 7.60
N ARG A 302 -21.28 12.93 7.22
CA ARG A 302 -22.29 13.97 7.52
C ARG A 302 -22.96 14.52 6.28
N ALA A 303 -22.41 14.27 5.10
CA ALA A 303 -22.80 14.95 3.89
C ALA A 303 -24.10 14.45 3.25
N GLY A 304 -24.65 13.32 3.72
CA GLY A 304 -25.88 12.78 3.15
C GLY A 304 -25.70 12.18 1.77
N PHE A 305 -24.52 11.64 1.48
CA PHE A 305 -24.21 11.13 0.16
C PHE A 305 -24.88 9.78 -0.09
N ASN A 306 -25.23 9.52 -1.35
CA ASN A 306 -25.42 8.17 -1.86
C ASN A 306 -24.17 7.82 -2.67
N LEU A 307 -23.28 7.02 -2.07
CA LEU A 307 -21.97 6.68 -2.60
C LEU A 307 -22.03 5.34 -3.33
N PHE A 308 -21.84 5.36 -4.65
CA PHE A 308 -21.69 4.14 -5.44
C PHE A 308 -20.19 3.84 -5.59
N THR A 309 -19.77 2.76 -4.95
CA THR A 309 -18.35 2.41 -4.82
C THR A 309 -17.84 1.57 -5.99
N THR A 310 -16.54 1.38 -6.08
CA THR A 310 -15.92 0.47 -7.05
C THR A 310 -15.96 -1.00 -6.62
N LEU A 311 -16.25 -1.25 -5.33
CA LEU A 311 -16.29 -2.57 -4.72
C LEU A 311 -17.40 -3.43 -5.32
N ASP A 312 -17.08 -4.69 -5.63
CA ASP A 312 -18.05 -5.71 -5.98
C ASP A 312 -18.32 -6.59 -4.76
N LEU A 313 -19.55 -6.53 -4.22
CA LEU A 313 -19.88 -7.22 -2.98
C LEU A 313 -19.70 -8.75 -3.08
N ARG A 314 -19.85 -9.32 -4.28
CA ARG A 314 -19.67 -10.76 -4.50
C ARG A 314 -18.19 -11.14 -4.39
N MET A 315 -17.29 -10.35 -5.00
CA MET A 315 -15.84 -10.53 -4.85
C MET A 315 -15.39 -10.30 -3.41
N GLN A 316 -15.92 -9.28 -2.74
CA GLN A 316 -15.65 -9.01 -1.33
C GLN A 316 -16.05 -10.21 -0.46
N THR A 317 -17.27 -10.73 -0.64
CA THR A 317 -17.77 -11.87 0.13
C THR A 317 -16.93 -13.12 -0.12
N LEU A 318 -16.56 -13.38 -1.37
CA LEU A 318 -15.65 -14.47 -1.75
C LEU A 318 -14.29 -14.34 -1.02
N ALA A 319 -13.68 -13.15 -1.05
CA ALA A 319 -12.40 -12.91 -0.39
C ALA A 319 -12.48 -13.12 1.14
N GLN A 320 -13.54 -12.61 1.79
CA GLN A 320 -13.76 -12.78 3.23
C GLN A 320 -13.88 -14.26 3.60
N ASN A 321 -14.68 -15.03 2.85
CA ASN A 321 -14.87 -16.45 3.09
C ASN A 321 -13.57 -17.26 2.90
N LEU A 322 -12.87 -17.03 1.78
CA LEU A 322 -11.60 -17.72 1.50
C LEU A 322 -10.55 -17.43 2.59
N ILE A 323 -10.42 -16.18 3.02
CA ILE A 323 -9.51 -15.82 4.11
C ILE A 323 -9.91 -16.53 5.40
N ALA A 324 -11.17 -16.44 5.81
CA ALA A 324 -11.65 -17.04 7.06
C ALA A 324 -11.39 -18.55 7.08
N ASP A 325 -11.73 -19.24 5.98
CA ASP A 325 -11.54 -20.68 5.83
C ASP A 325 -10.06 -21.08 5.87
N ARG A 326 -9.20 -20.37 5.13
CA ARG A 326 -7.77 -20.69 5.03
C ARG A 326 -7.03 -20.40 6.33
N VAL A 327 -7.36 -19.31 7.02
CA VAL A 327 -6.81 -19.02 8.36
C VAL A 327 -7.27 -20.07 9.36
N ALA A 328 -8.55 -20.47 9.35
CA ALA A 328 -9.04 -21.53 10.23
C ALA A 328 -8.32 -22.87 10.00
N GLN A 329 -8.12 -23.27 8.74
CA GLN A 329 -7.38 -24.48 8.37
C GLN A 329 -5.89 -24.39 8.76
N GLY A 330 -5.29 -23.22 8.63
CA GLY A 330 -3.88 -22.99 8.89
C GLY A 330 -3.51 -22.77 10.35
N ARG A 331 -4.49 -22.46 11.22
CA ARG A 331 -4.26 -22.05 12.62
C ARG A 331 -3.40 -23.03 13.42
N THR A 332 -3.77 -24.31 13.43
CA THR A 332 -3.03 -25.33 14.22
C THR A 332 -1.70 -25.72 13.58
N ARG A 333 -1.68 -25.87 12.26
CA ARG A 333 -0.51 -26.39 11.52
C ARG A 333 0.59 -25.35 11.39
N TYR A 334 0.22 -24.11 11.05
CA TYR A 334 1.16 -23.05 10.69
C TYR A 334 1.22 -21.93 11.72
N ASN A 335 0.41 -21.94 12.79
CA ASN A 335 0.35 -20.81 13.73
C ASN A 335 0.07 -19.48 13.00
N MET A 336 -0.84 -19.48 12.03
CA MET A 336 -1.35 -18.28 11.38
C MET A 336 -2.71 -17.93 11.98
N ASN A 337 -2.93 -16.65 12.29
CA ASN A 337 -4.19 -16.18 12.86
C ASN A 337 -4.85 -15.07 12.03
N ASN A 338 -4.17 -14.54 11.01
CA ASN A 338 -4.70 -13.47 10.20
C ASN A 338 -4.24 -13.53 8.73
N ALA A 339 -5.01 -12.88 7.86
CA ALA A 339 -4.67 -12.67 6.46
C ALA A 339 -5.41 -11.45 5.92
N ALA A 340 -4.91 -10.91 4.81
CA ALA A 340 -5.48 -9.75 4.12
C ALA A 340 -5.42 -9.94 2.60
N LEU A 341 -6.38 -9.36 1.89
CA LEU A 341 -6.48 -9.40 0.43
C LEU A 341 -6.93 -8.04 -0.10
N VAL A 342 -6.30 -7.59 -1.18
CA VAL A 342 -6.79 -6.47 -1.99
C VAL A 342 -6.85 -6.91 -3.45
N ALA A 343 -7.95 -6.59 -4.13
CA ALA A 343 -8.14 -6.87 -5.55
C ALA A 343 -8.34 -5.56 -6.31
N LEU A 344 -7.59 -5.38 -7.41
CA LEU A 344 -7.63 -4.20 -8.26
C LEU A 344 -7.97 -4.59 -9.71
N HIS A 345 -8.64 -3.70 -10.42
CA HIS A 345 -8.84 -3.80 -11.88
C HIS A 345 -7.66 -3.17 -12.65
N PRO A 346 -6.86 -3.95 -13.41
CA PRO A 346 -5.83 -3.42 -14.30
C PRO A 346 -6.44 -2.51 -15.38
N GLY A 347 -5.91 -1.28 -15.52
CA GLY A 347 -6.44 -0.28 -16.45
C GLY A 347 -7.15 0.89 -15.77
N THR A 348 -7.89 0.64 -14.69
CA THR A 348 -8.66 1.67 -13.98
C THR A 348 -8.23 1.89 -12.53
N ALA A 349 -7.51 0.94 -11.95
CA ALA A 349 -7.15 0.92 -10.51
C ALA A 349 -8.37 0.93 -9.57
N GLU A 350 -9.55 0.50 -10.06
CA GLU A 350 -10.73 0.27 -9.23
C GLU A 350 -10.44 -0.80 -8.18
N VAL A 351 -10.70 -0.49 -6.91
CA VAL A 351 -10.61 -1.43 -5.79
C VAL A 351 -11.87 -2.30 -5.77
N LEU A 352 -11.75 -3.54 -6.26
CA LEU A 352 -12.87 -4.47 -6.41
C LEU A 352 -13.21 -5.21 -5.11
N ALA A 353 -12.20 -5.45 -4.26
CA ALA A 353 -12.35 -6.06 -2.93
C ALA A 353 -11.19 -5.63 -2.02
N MET A 354 -11.47 -5.46 -0.73
CA MET A 354 -10.47 -5.17 0.30
C MET A 354 -10.87 -5.82 1.63
N VAL A 355 -10.04 -6.75 2.08
CA VAL A 355 -10.17 -7.46 3.35
C VAL A 355 -8.88 -7.25 4.15
N GLY A 356 -8.97 -6.51 5.25
CA GLY A 356 -7.82 -6.19 6.11
C GLY A 356 -7.51 -7.22 7.18
N SER A 357 -8.41 -8.16 7.45
CA SER A 357 -8.27 -9.17 8.50
C SER A 357 -9.19 -10.36 8.27
N ALA A 358 -8.89 -11.49 8.92
CA ALA A 358 -9.72 -12.69 8.87
C ALA A 358 -11.08 -12.57 9.55
N ASP A 359 -11.19 -11.76 10.61
CA ASP A 359 -12.45 -11.42 11.26
C ASP A 359 -12.34 -10.02 11.84
N PHE A 360 -13.13 -9.09 11.30
CA PHE A 360 -13.12 -7.67 11.71
C PHE A 360 -13.47 -7.47 13.18
N ASN A 361 -14.34 -8.32 13.74
CA ASN A 361 -14.83 -8.18 15.12
C ASN A 361 -13.98 -8.95 16.15
N ASN A 362 -12.93 -9.65 15.70
CA ASN A 362 -12.07 -10.43 16.58
C ASN A 362 -10.90 -9.59 17.12
N ALA A 363 -11.00 -9.19 18.39
CA ALA A 363 -9.99 -8.40 19.07
C ALA A 363 -8.64 -9.16 19.25
N ASP A 364 -8.65 -10.50 19.37
CA ASP A 364 -7.43 -11.30 19.62
C ASP A 364 -6.45 -11.25 18.45
N ILE A 365 -6.95 -10.98 17.24
CA ILE A 365 -6.14 -10.82 16.03
C ILE A 365 -6.05 -9.36 15.58
N ALA A 366 -6.48 -8.42 16.43
CA ALA A 366 -6.62 -7.00 16.09
C ALA A 366 -7.44 -6.80 14.79
N GLY A 367 -8.60 -7.46 14.69
CA GLY A 367 -9.42 -7.52 13.47
C GLY A 367 -9.81 -6.17 12.84
N GLN A 368 -9.89 -5.11 13.64
CA GLN A 368 -10.19 -3.77 13.13
C GLN A 368 -8.99 -3.09 12.46
N VAL A 369 -7.77 -3.62 12.63
CA VAL A 369 -6.57 -3.13 11.95
C VAL A 369 -6.61 -3.59 10.50
N ASN A 370 -6.62 -2.64 9.57
CA ASN A 370 -6.58 -2.94 8.14
C ASN A 370 -5.14 -3.27 7.70
N VAL A 371 -4.78 -4.56 7.71
CA VAL A 371 -3.42 -4.99 7.35
C VAL A 371 -3.07 -4.68 5.89
N VAL A 372 -4.04 -4.42 5.01
CA VAL A 372 -3.76 -3.97 3.64
C VAL A 372 -2.94 -2.68 3.61
N LEU A 373 -3.18 -1.79 4.59
CA LEU A 373 -2.55 -0.47 4.70
C LEU A 373 -1.34 -0.45 5.64
N MET A 374 -1.12 -1.53 6.41
CA MET A 374 -0.03 -1.58 7.38
C MET A 374 1.28 -2.00 6.72
N PRO A 375 2.39 -1.25 6.88
CA PRO A 375 3.70 -1.68 6.42
C PRO A 375 4.11 -3.02 7.04
N ARG A 376 4.55 -3.95 6.20
CA ARG A 376 5.05 -5.27 6.57
C ARG A 376 6.19 -5.66 5.63
N GLN A 377 7.09 -6.53 6.05
CA GLN A 377 8.24 -6.92 5.20
C GLN A 377 7.75 -7.77 4.01
N PRO A 378 7.91 -7.31 2.75
CA PRO A 378 7.38 -7.98 1.56
C PRO A 378 8.17 -9.24 1.15
N GLY A 379 9.36 -9.42 1.73
CA GLY A 379 10.33 -10.41 1.25
C GLY A 379 10.61 -10.26 -0.24
N SER A 380 10.74 -11.38 -0.95
CA SER A 380 11.00 -11.40 -2.40
C SER A 380 9.88 -10.84 -3.30
N ALA A 381 8.73 -10.44 -2.75
CA ALA A 381 7.67 -9.83 -3.55
C ALA A 381 8.04 -8.42 -4.05
N ILE A 382 9.08 -7.78 -3.51
CA ILE A 382 9.58 -6.50 -4.03
C ILE A 382 10.40 -6.62 -5.32
N LYS A 383 10.96 -7.79 -5.61
CA LYS A 383 11.91 -7.98 -6.73
C LYS A 383 11.36 -7.50 -8.08
N PRO A 384 10.12 -7.80 -8.49
CA PRO A 384 9.59 -7.31 -9.76
C PRO A 384 9.66 -5.79 -9.94
N VAL A 385 9.50 -5.02 -8.85
CA VAL A 385 9.65 -3.56 -8.87
C VAL A 385 11.09 -3.18 -9.25
N LEU A 386 12.09 -3.82 -8.63
CA LEU A 386 13.50 -3.57 -8.93
C LEU A 386 13.86 -4.00 -10.37
N TYR A 387 13.41 -5.16 -10.82
CA TYR A 387 13.67 -5.59 -12.20
C TYR A 387 12.98 -4.66 -13.22
N ALA A 388 11.76 -4.18 -12.93
CA ALA A 388 11.06 -3.22 -13.79
C ALA A 388 11.86 -1.93 -13.98
N ILE A 389 12.41 -1.39 -12.87
CA ILE A 389 13.28 -0.21 -12.90
C ILE A 389 14.54 -0.50 -13.73
N ALA A 390 15.17 -1.66 -13.54
CA ALA A 390 16.37 -2.05 -14.27
C ALA A 390 16.15 -2.21 -15.79
N PHE A 391 15.02 -2.79 -16.20
CA PHE A 391 14.64 -2.87 -17.61
C PHE A 391 14.35 -1.49 -18.19
N ASN A 392 13.69 -0.62 -17.42
CA ASN A 392 13.39 0.74 -17.85
C ASN A 392 14.66 1.57 -18.08
N ASP A 393 15.67 1.37 -17.22
CA ASP A 393 16.94 2.08 -17.29
C ASP A 393 17.94 1.42 -18.24
N LEU A 394 17.50 0.40 -19.01
CA LEU A 394 18.32 -0.36 -19.96
C LEU A 394 19.58 -0.97 -19.32
N LEU A 395 19.51 -1.30 -18.03
CA LEU A 395 20.62 -1.95 -17.34
C LEU A 395 20.76 -3.40 -17.77
N LEU A 396 19.65 -4.08 -18.05
CA LEU A 396 19.62 -5.50 -18.39
C LEU A 396 18.45 -5.84 -19.31
N SER A 397 18.52 -7.03 -19.91
CA SER A 397 17.47 -7.71 -20.66
C SER A 397 17.12 -9.05 -20.02
N PRO A 398 16.02 -9.73 -20.41
CA PRO A 398 15.68 -11.03 -19.84
C PRO A 398 16.74 -12.11 -20.08
N ALA A 399 17.50 -11.99 -21.19
CA ALA A 399 18.61 -12.88 -21.54
C ALA A 399 19.91 -12.55 -20.80
N SER A 400 20.04 -11.35 -20.24
CA SER A 400 21.24 -10.91 -19.50
C SER A 400 21.63 -11.94 -18.45
N ALA A 401 22.92 -12.17 -18.30
CA ALA A 401 23.43 -13.16 -17.35
C ALA A 401 23.87 -12.52 -16.03
N MET A 402 23.48 -13.14 -14.93
CA MET A 402 23.79 -12.71 -13.57
C MET A 402 24.47 -13.83 -12.78
N TRP A 403 25.45 -13.44 -11.96
CA TRP A 403 26.19 -14.37 -11.11
C TRP A 403 25.46 -14.62 -9.79
N ASP A 404 25.02 -15.85 -9.61
CA ASP A 404 24.57 -16.42 -8.36
C ASP A 404 25.72 -17.19 -7.69
N LEU A 405 26.67 -16.44 -7.13
CA LEU A 405 27.88 -16.93 -6.44
C LEU A 405 28.03 -16.23 -5.07
N PRO A 406 28.73 -16.86 -4.10
CA PRO A 406 28.98 -16.24 -2.80
C PRO A 406 29.50 -14.80 -2.94
N VAL A 407 28.94 -13.89 -2.15
CA VAL A 407 29.33 -12.46 -2.15
C VAL A 407 29.21 -11.90 -0.74
N ALA A 408 30.06 -10.91 -0.43
CA ALA A 408 30.04 -10.17 0.81
C ALA A 408 30.05 -8.67 0.50
N TYR A 409 29.13 -7.93 1.11
CA TYR A 409 29.05 -6.46 1.01
C TYR A 409 29.42 -5.85 2.36
N ASP A 410 30.29 -4.84 2.35
CA ASP A 410 30.64 -4.10 3.56
C ASP A 410 29.49 -3.16 3.96
N LEU A 411 29.05 -3.25 5.20
CA LEU A 411 28.02 -2.39 5.80
C LEU A 411 28.63 -1.28 6.69
N GLY A 412 29.97 -1.20 6.78
CA GLY A 412 30.68 -0.36 7.72
C GLY A 412 30.76 -0.97 9.12
N GLY A 413 31.68 -0.45 9.95
CA GLY A 413 31.86 -0.92 11.33
C GLY A 413 32.21 -2.41 11.45
N ASN A 414 32.91 -2.96 10.44
CA ASN A 414 33.28 -4.38 10.32
C ASN A 414 32.09 -5.35 10.25
N GLN A 415 30.94 -4.89 9.76
CA GLN A 415 29.79 -5.74 9.47
C GLN A 415 29.71 -6.05 7.98
N PHE A 416 29.47 -7.33 7.64
CA PHE A 416 29.36 -7.77 6.26
C PHE A 416 28.00 -8.42 6.01
N TYR A 417 27.31 -7.98 4.97
CA TYR A 417 26.11 -8.64 4.47
C TYR A 417 26.49 -9.73 3.48
N ARG A 418 26.08 -10.98 3.76
CA ARG A 418 26.32 -12.15 2.91
C ARG A 418 25.00 -12.79 2.52
N PRO A 419 24.37 -12.38 1.40
CA PRO A 419 23.09 -12.95 0.99
C PRO A 419 23.21 -14.44 0.66
N GLN A 420 22.15 -15.19 0.94
CA GLN A 420 22.01 -16.60 0.57
C GLN A 420 20.68 -16.82 -0.13
N ASN A 421 20.63 -17.78 -1.05
CA ASN A 421 19.38 -18.23 -1.64
C ASN A 421 18.59 -19.08 -0.66
N TYR A 422 17.28 -19.12 -0.86
CA TYR A 422 16.37 -19.86 0.01
C TYR A 422 16.66 -21.37 0.07
N ASP A 423 17.15 -21.95 -1.03
CA ASP A 423 17.50 -23.36 -1.13
C ASP A 423 18.93 -23.67 -0.61
N ASN A 424 19.63 -22.67 -0.08
CA ASN A 424 21.00 -22.74 0.42
C ASN A 424 22.03 -23.19 -0.64
N ARG A 425 21.74 -22.95 -1.93
CA ARG A 425 22.65 -23.27 -3.04
C ARG A 425 22.98 -22.02 -3.84
N PHE A 426 24.10 -22.07 -4.55
CA PHE A 426 24.51 -21.08 -5.53
C PHE A 426 24.44 -21.72 -6.91
N HIS A 427 23.74 -21.08 -7.84
CA HIS A 427 23.44 -21.63 -9.16
C HIS A 427 24.48 -21.24 -10.22
N GLY A 428 25.51 -20.47 -9.86
CA GLY A 428 26.50 -19.97 -10.80
C GLY A 428 25.88 -18.91 -11.72
N LEU A 429 26.20 -18.95 -13.02
CA LEU A 429 25.61 -18.01 -13.96
C LEU A 429 24.18 -18.42 -14.33
N VAL A 430 23.25 -17.48 -14.22
CA VAL A 430 21.83 -17.65 -14.58
C VAL A 430 21.35 -16.46 -15.41
N THR A 431 20.33 -16.64 -16.25
CA THR A 431 19.69 -15.49 -16.93
C THR A 431 18.84 -14.66 -15.95
N VAL A 432 18.58 -13.40 -16.30
CA VAL A 432 17.63 -12.54 -15.57
C VAL A 432 16.26 -13.20 -15.46
N ARG A 433 15.76 -13.79 -16.57
CA ARG A 433 14.54 -14.61 -16.56
C ARG A 433 14.60 -15.67 -15.47
N THR A 434 15.65 -16.49 -15.46
CA THR A 434 15.80 -17.58 -14.49
C THR A 434 15.85 -17.05 -13.05
N ALA A 435 16.62 -15.99 -12.81
CA ALA A 435 16.81 -15.44 -11.48
C ALA A 435 15.53 -14.84 -10.90
N LEU A 436 14.80 -14.03 -11.68
CA LEU A 436 13.54 -13.43 -11.23
C LEU A 436 12.43 -14.48 -11.10
N ALA A 437 12.29 -15.38 -12.09
CA ALA A 437 11.26 -16.42 -12.08
C ALA A 437 11.44 -17.40 -10.92
N ASN A 438 12.67 -17.76 -10.56
CA ASN A 438 12.97 -18.63 -9.40
C ASN A 438 13.23 -17.85 -8.11
N SER A 439 13.15 -16.53 -8.15
CA SER A 439 13.27 -15.66 -6.99
C SER A 439 14.62 -15.78 -6.26
N TYR A 440 15.74 -15.96 -6.97
CA TYR A 440 17.07 -16.04 -6.37
C TYR A 440 17.47 -14.72 -5.71
N ASN A 441 18.07 -14.79 -4.52
CA ASN A 441 18.36 -13.63 -3.69
C ASN A 441 19.63 -12.93 -4.15
N VAL A 442 20.70 -13.69 -4.35
CA VAL A 442 22.03 -13.12 -4.64
C VAL A 442 22.02 -12.28 -5.94
N PRO A 443 21.42 -12.74 -7.07
CA PRO A 443 21.35 -11.91 -8.26
C PRO A 443 20.56 -10.60 -8.06
N SER A 444 19.49 -10.62 -7.26
CA SER A 444 18.71 -9.41 -6.97
C SER A 444 19.46 -8.42 -6.07
N VAL A 445 20.27 -8.91 -5.13
CA VAL A 445 21.13 -8.04 -4.31
C VAL A 445 22.20 -7.38 -5.19
N ARG A 446 22.83 -8.14 -6.09
CA ARG A 446 23.76 -7.59 -7.09
C ARG A 446 23.09 -6.55 -7.99
N LEU A 447 21.83 -6.78 -8.36
CA LEU A 447 21.05 -5.80 -9.11
C LEU A 447 20.87 -4.48 -8.36
N LEU A 448 20.46 -4.54 -7.10
CA LEU A 448 20.30 -3.33 -6.31
C LEU A 448 21.62 -2.61 -6.07
N ASP A 449 22.70 -3.34 -5.85
CA ASP A 449 24.04 -2.78 -5.69
C ASP A 449 24.49 -2.02 -6.94
N ALA A 450 24.27 -2.60 -8.12
CA ALA A 450 24.59 -1.96 -9.40
C ALA A 450 23.69 -0.76 -9.72
N MET A 451 22.39 -0.86 -9.43
CA MET A 451 21.41 0.20 -9.65
C MET A 451 21.59 1.38 -8.68
N GLY A 452 22.03 1.10 -7.46
CA GLY A 452 22.08 2.05 -6.37
C GLY A 452 20.73 2.23 -5.66
N ILE A 453 20.79 2.41 -4.34
CA ILE A 453 19.61 2.53 -3.47
C ILE A 453 18.76 3.75 -3.85
N SER A 454 19.36 4.93 -4.05
CA SER A 454 18.62 6.16 -4.35
C SER A 454 17.77 6.03 -5.61
N ARG A 455 18.30 5.37 -6.66
CA ARG A 455 17.56 5.12 -7.90
C ARG A 455 16.43 4.11 -7.70
N ALA A 456 16.66 3.08 -6.90
CA ALA A 456 15.64 2.10 -6.55
C ALA A 456 14.46 2.73 -5.78
N LEU A 457 14.74 3.66 -4.84
CA LEU A 457 13.70 4.36 -4.09
C LEU A 457 12.85 5.25 -5.00
N SER A 458 13.46 6.12 -5.81
CA SER A 458 12.72 7.01 -6.71
C SER A 458 11.94 6.25 -7.80
N GLY A 459 12.48 5.13 -8.28
CA GLY A 459 11.77 4.24 -9.22
C GLY A 459 10.60 3.51 -8.59
N ALA A 460 10.75 3.06 -7.34
CA ALA A 460 9.66 2.40 -6.61
C ALA A 460 8.54 3.39 -6.28
N GLU A 461 8.87 4.63 -5.89
CA GLU A 461 7.91 5.71 -5.68
C GLU A 461 7.11 5.99 -6.97
N ALA A 462 7.79 6.13 -8.11
CA ALA A 462 7.13 6.32 -9.40
C ALA A 462 6.16 5.18 -9.77
N LEU A 463 6.47 3.94 -9.34
CA LEU A 463 5.60 2.79 -9.53
C LEU A 463 4.42 2.74 -8.53
N GLY A 464 4.43 3.55 -7.47
CA GLY A 464 3.37 3.66 -6.47
C GLY A 464 3.73 3.18 -5.06
N VAL A 465 5.01 2.94 -4.76
CA VAL A 465 5.48 2.59 -3.40
C VAL A 465 5.71 3.85 -2.58
N THR A 466 4.76 4.19 -1.71
CA THR A 466 4.76 5.42 -0.89
C THR A 466 5.13 5.18 0.58
N SER A 467 5.23 3.91 1.00
CA SER A 467 5.59 3.48 2.35
C SER A 467 7.06 3.73 2.69
N TRP A 468 7.89 4.03 1.69
CA TRP A 468 9.31 4.31 1.85
C TRP A 468 9.55 5.82 1.97
N THR A 469 10.47 6.20 2.84
CA THR A 469 11.00 7.57 2.94
C THR A 469 12.08 7.83 1.89
N ASP A 470 12.22 9.09 1.51
CA ASP A 470 13.23 9.54 0.53
C ASP A 470 14.69 9.53 1.04
N ASP A 471 14.91 9.35 2.36
CA ASP A 471 16.24 9.32 2.97
C ASP A 471 16.96 7.98 2.69
N PRO A 472 17.93 7.93 1.74
CA PRO A 472 18.55 6.67 1.33
C PRO A 472 19.43 6.06 2.43
N SER A 473 19.86 6.85 3.41
CA SER A 473 20.73 6.39 4.51
C SER A 473 20.04 5.38 5.44
N ARG A 474 18.71 5.29 5.37
CA ARG A 474 17.90 4.33 6.14
C ARG A 474 17.85 2.95 5.50
N TYR A 475 18.32 2.79 4.27
CA TYR A 475 18.19 1.57 3.50
C TYR A 475 19.54 0.90 3.28
N THR A 476 19.49 -0.42 3.16
CA THR A 476 20.66 -1.25 2.85
C THR A 476 20.34 -2.16 1.67
N LEU A 477 21.34 -2.89 1.17
CA LEU A 477 21.14 -3.87 0.10
C LEU A 477 20.16 -5.02 0.46
N THR A 478 19.78 -5.15 1.74
CA THR A 478 18.70 -6.06 2.16
C THR A 478 17.33 -5.67 1.59
N LEU A 479 17.16 -4.43 1.11
CA LEU A 479 15.98 -3.97 0.37
C LEU A 479 15.66 -4.88 -0.81
N ALA A 480 16.68 -5.40 -1.51
CA ALA A 480 16.51 -6.31 -2.66
C ALA A 480 15.78 -7.62 -2.35
N VAL A 481 15.74 -7.99 -1.07
CA VAL A 481 15.08 -9.19 -0.56
C VAL A 481 13.96 -8.87 0.42
N GLY A 482 13.50 -7.61 0.46
CA GLY A 482 12.38 -7.15 1.28
C GLY A 482 12.71 -6.94 2.74
N GLY A 483 13.94 -6.49 3.05
CA GLY A 483 14.36 -6.13 4.40
C GLY A 483 13.67 -4.89 4.99
N HIS A 484 12.98 -4.11 4.16
CA HIS A 484 12.21 -2.93 4.55
C HIS A 484 10.72 -3.14 4.30
N GLU A 485 9.89 -2.56 5.16
CA GLU A 485 8.44 -2.74 5.14
C GLU A 485 7.77 -1.94 4.01
N VAL A 486 6.71 -2.50 3.44
CA VAL A 486 5.79 -1.86 2.49
C VAL A 486 4.37 -2.27 2.83
N SER A 487 3.38 -1.42 2.53
CA SER A 487 1.98 -1.82 2.63
C SER A 487 1.60 -2.82 1.52
N LEU A 488 0.57 -3.63 1.75
CA LEU A 488 0.04 -4.50 0.68
C LEU A 488 -0.58 -3.67 -0.44
N MET A 489 -1.19 -2.53 -0.11
CA MET A 489 -1.73 -1.60 -1.09
C MET A 489 -0.64 -1.07 -2.03
N ASP A 490 0.48 -0.58 -1.50
CA ASP A 490 1.61 -0.07 -2.29
C ASP A 490 2.15 -1.13 -3.25
N LEU A 491 2.31 -2.36 -2.75
CA LEU A 491 2.80 -3.45 -3.56
C LEU A 491 1.78 -3.85 -4.64
N ALA A 492 0.48 -3.85 -4.31
CA ALA A 492 -0.58 -4.10 -5.27
C ALA A 492 -0.64 -3.00 -6.36
N ILE A 493 -0.44 -1.74 -5.99
CA ILE A 493 -0.34 -0.60 -6.92
C ILE A 493 0.89 -0.72 -7.80
N ALA A 494 2.07 -1.05 -7.26
CA ALA A 494 3.27 -1.24 -8.06
C ALA A 494 3.10 -2.36 -9.10
N TYR A 495 2.45 -3.46 -8.72
CA TYR A 495 2.12 -4.54 -9.65
C TYR A 495 1.02 -4.14 -10.63
N HIS A 496 0.07 -3.29 -10.21
CA HIS A 496 -0.95 -2.72 -11.11
C HIS A 496 -0.29 -1.85 -12.16
N THR A 497 0.65 -0.97 -11.79
CA THR A 497 1.42 -0.15 -12.73
C THR A 497 2.14 -1.01 -13.77
N ILE A 498 2.76 -2.13 -13.35
CA ILE A 498 3.38 -3.10 -14.27
C ILE A 498 2.33 -3.76 -15.17
N ALA A 499 1.22 -4.25 -14.60
CA ALA A 499 0.14 -4.88 -15.36
C ALA A 499 -0.55 -3.90 -16.34
N ASN A 500 -0.52 -2.61 -16.04
CA ASN A 500 -1.09 -1.52 -16.82
C ASN A 500 -0.10 -0.91 -17.81
N GLY A 501 0.87 -1.69 -18.29
CA GLY A 501 1.84 -1.26 -19.28
C GLY A 501 2.75 -0.12 -18.81
N GLY A 502 3.05 -0.06 -17.51
CA GLY A 502 3.90 0.96 -16.90
C GLY A 502 3.18 2.25 -16.51
N ARG A 503 1.85 2.30 -16.62
CA ARG A 503 1.04 3.48 -16.27
C ARG A 503 0.52 3.41 -14.85
N TYR A 504 1.02 4.29 -13.99
CA TYR A 504 0.55 4.48 -12.62
C TYR A 504 -0.82 5.17 -12.62
N LEU A 505 -1.71 4.67 -11.77
CA LEU A 505 -3.02 5.25 -11.45
C LEU A 505 -3.26 5.14 -9.95
N ALA A 506 -3.76 6.21 -9.34
CA ALA A 506 -4.17 6.18 -7.94
C ALA A 506 -5.40 5.26 -7.75
N PRO A 507 -5.48 4.47 -6.66
CA PRO A 507 -6.61 3.59 -6.40
C PRO A 507 -7.96 4.33 -6.42
N GLN A 508 -8.93 3.75 -7.11
CA GLN A 508 -10.29 4.30 -7.21
C GLN A 508 -11.24 3.55 -6.29
N VAL A 509 -11.88 4.28 -5.36
CA VAL A 509 -12.82 3.73 -4.36
C VAL A 509 -14.29 3.99 -4.69
N ALA A 510 -14.56 4.92 -5.62
CA ALA A 510 -15.92 5.32 -5.93
C ALA A 510 -16.12 5.69 -7.40
N GLN A 511 -17.33 5.38 -7.90
CA GLN A 511 -17.76 5.64 -9.27
C GLN A 511 -18.66 6.87 -9.34
N THR A 512 -19.57 7.03 -8.38
CA THR A 512 -20.58 8.10 -8.42
C THR A 512 -20.94 8.58 -7.03
N PHE A 513 -21.05 9.90 -6.90
CA PHE A 513 -21.43 10.60 -5.69
C PHE A 513 -22.73 11.36 -5.96
N LEU A 514 -23.81 10.95 -5.31
CA LEU A 514 -25.05 11.72 -5.35
C LEU A 514 -25.26 12.38 -4.00
N ASP A 515 -25.86 13.57 -4.01
CA ASP A 515 -26.37 14.18 -2.79
C ASP A 515 -27.61 13.43 -2.27
N SER A 516 -28.11 13.87 -1.10
CA SER A 516 -29.35 13.37 -0.50
C SER A 516 -30.59 13.47 -1.40
N GLN A 517 -30.53 14.27 -2.46
CA GLN A 517 -31.60 14.50 -3.43
C GLN A 517 -31.34 13.78 -4.76
N SER A 518 -30.40 12.82 -4.79
CA SER A 518 -30.02 12.05 -5.99
C SER A 518 -29.45 12.89 -7.12
N GLN A 519 -28.85 14.03 -6.81
CA GLN A 519 -28.18 14.89 -7.79
C GLN A 519 -26.69 14.60 -7.78
N LEU A 520 -26.11 14.50 -8.97
CA LEU A 520 -24.68 14.27 -9.13
C LEU A 520 -23.91 15.42 -8.49
N ILE A 521 -23.11 15.09 -7.48
CA ILE A 521 -22.07 15.97 -6.94
C ILE A 521 -20.90 15.87 -7.91
N PHE A 522 -20.19 16.98 -8.15
CA PHE A 522 -19.09 17.08 -9.12
C PHE A 522 -18.29 15.77 -9.23
N PRO A 523 -18.03 15.26 -10.45
CA PRO A 523 -17.27 14.02 -10.60
C PRO A 523 -15.93 14.18 -9.89
N LEU A 524 -15.52 13.16 -9.12
CA LEU A 524 -14.12 13.08 -8.71
C LEU A 524 -13.29 13.16 -9.99
N PRO A 525 -12.24 14.01 -10.03
CA PRO A 525 -11.41 14.10 -11.22
C PRO A 525 -10.91 12.70 -11.56
N GLU A 526 -11.16 12.25 -12.79
CA GLU A 526 -10.62 10.97 -13.25
C GLU A 526 -9.10 11.03 -13.12
N PRO A 527 -8.47 10.05 -12.46
CA PRO A 527 -7.03 10.05 -12.29
C PRO A 527 -6.37 10.00 -13.67
N GLU A 528 -5.62 11.05 -14.00
CA GLU A 528 -4.81 11.03 -15.22
C GLU A 528 -3.64 10.05 -15.03
N PRO A 529 -3.47 9.07 -15.92
CA PRO A 529 -2.40 8.09 -15.85
C PRO A 529 -1.03 8.74 -16.00
N VAL A 530 -0.07 8.31 -15.18
CA VAL A 530 1.33 8.74 -15.29
C VAL A 530 2.18 7.57 -15.81
N GLN A 531 2.91 7.75 -16.91
CA GLN A 531 3.82 6.73 -17.43
C GLN A 531 5.07 6.66 -16.53
N ALA A 532 5.11 5.68 -15.61
CA ALA A 532 6.17 5.50 -14.63
C ALA A 532 7.39 4.75 -15.20
N ILE A 533 7.15 3.75 -16.04
CA ILE A 533 8.16 2.98 -16.78
C ILE A 533 7.69 2.74 -18.20
N SER A 534 8.57 2.39 -19.14
CA SER A 534 8.15 2.06 -20.52
C SER A 534 7.21 0.84 -20.57
N SER A 535 6.34 0.79 -21.59
CA SER A 535 5.48 -0.36 -21.85
C SER A 535 6.29 -1.64 -22.07
N GLY A 536 7.42 -1.53 -22.76
CA GLY A 536 8.35 -2.63 -22.94
C GLY A 536 8.90 -3.16 -21.61
N ALA A 537 9.42 -2.31 -20.73
CA ALA A 537 9.94 -2.73 -19.43
C ALA A 537 8.87 -3.45 -18.57
N ALA A 538 7.65 -2.90 -18.54
CA ALA A 538 6.51 -3.51 -17.87
C ALA A 538 6.15 -4.90 -18.44
N PHE A 539 6.18 -5.03 -19.77
CA PHE A 539 5.91 -6.28 -20.46
C PHE A 539 7.00 -7.34 -20.18
N LEU A 540 8.29 -6.97 -20.18
CA LEU A 540 9.37 -7.92 -19.90
C LEU A 540 9.23 -8.56 -18.51
N VAL A 541 8.87 -7.77 -17.49
CA VAL A 541 8.55 -8.31 -16.15
C VAL A 541 7.34 -9.24 -16.21
N THR A 542 6.28 -8.82 -16.89
CA THR A 542 5.05 -9.62 -17.06
C THR A 542 5.33 -10.97 -17.73
N ASP A 543 6.11 -11.00 -18.80
CA ASP A 543 6.46 -12.23 -19.54
C ASP A 543 7.33 -13.16 -18.67
N ILE A 544 8.31 -12.64 -17.92
CA ILE A 544 9.10 -13.47 -17.00
C ILE A 544 8.22 -14.06 -15.89
N LEU A 545 7.37 -13.24 -15.26
CA LEU A 545 6.53 -13.67 -14.15
C LEU A 545 5.37 -14.57 -14.58
N SER A 546 4.97 -14.54 -15.85
CA SER A 546 3.93 -15.42 -16.41
C SER A 546 4.46 -16.73 -16.96
N ASP A 547 5.77 -16.88 -17.14
CA ASP A 547 6.42 -18.10 -17.59
C ASP A 547 6.47 -19.17 -16.48
N ASN A 548 5.67 -20.23 -16.63
CA ASN A 548 5.64 -21.34 -15.68
C ASN A 548 6.89 -22.24 -15.80
N ALA A 549 7.45 -22.38 -17.01
CA ALA A 549 8.64 -23.20 -17.22
C ALA A 549 9.85 -22.55 -16.53
N ALA A 550 10.01 -21.24 -16.65
CA ALA A 550 11.07 -20.49 -16.00
C ALA A 550 11.05 -20.61 -14.47
N ARG A 551 9.87 -20.65 -13.85
CA ARG A 551 9.70 -20.71 -12.38
C ARG A 551 9.63 -22.13 -11.81
N THR A 552 9.55 -23.16 -12.67
CA THR A 552 9.41 -24.57 -12.27
C THR A 552 10.57 -25.08 -11.39
N PRO A 553 11.85 -24.71 -11.61
CA PRO A 553 12.94 -25.20 -10.77
C PRO A 553 12.76 -24.90 -9.26
N ALA A 554 12.25 -23.71 -8.91
CA ALA A 554 12.02 -23.32 -7.52
C ALA A 554 10.66 -23.75 -6.97
N PHE A 555 9.60 -23.67 -7.77
CA PHE A 555 8.21 -23.82 -7.26
C PHE A 555 7.50 -25.11 -7.70
N GLY A 556 8.06 -25.81 -8.69
CA GLY A 556 7.41 -26.95 -9.34
C GLY A 556 6.37 -26.52 -10.39
N ALA A 557 6.11 -27.41 -11.35
CA ALA A 557 5.26 -27.12 -12.52
C ALA A 557 3.75 -26.97 -12.20
N ASN A 558 3.32 -27.42 -11.02
CA ASN A 558 1.92 -27.43 -10.56
C ASN A 558 1.75 -26.68 -9.24
N SER A 559 2.49 -25.59 -9.04
CA SER A 559 2.35 -24.74 -7.86
C SER A 559 1.03 -23.94 -7.89
N PRO A 560 0.56 -23.41 -6.74
CA PRO A 560 -0.59 -22.49 -6.69
C PRO A 560 -0.41 -21.20 -7.51
N LEU A 561 0.80 -20.90 -7.98
CA LEU A 561 1.06 -19.73 -8.84
C LEU A 561 0.64 -19.95 -10.30
N ARG A 562 0.27 -21.19 -10.66
CA ARG A 562 -0.23 -21.54 -11.99
C ARG A 562 -1.76 -21.48 -11.97
N LEU A 563 -2.32 -20.64 -12.82
CA LEU A 563 -3.77 -20.57 -13.08
C LEU A 563 -4.12 -21.27 -14.40
N ASN A 564 -5.42 -21.47 -14.64
CA ASN A 564 -5.99 -21.91 -15.90
C ASN A 564 -5.91 -20.82 -16.99
N LYS A 565 -5.78 -19.56 -16.59
CA LYS A 565 -5.55 -18.40 -17.47
C LYS A 565 -4.09 -17.92 -17.35
N PRO A 566 -3.50 -17.30 -18.38
CA PRO A 566 -2.20 -16.63 -18.27
C PRO A 566 -2.17 -15.67 -17.08
N ALA A 567 -1.19 -15.85 -16.19
CA ALA A 567 -1.06 -15.06 -14.98
C ALA A 567 0.40 -14.85 -14.60
N ALA A 568 0.74 -13.59 -14.33
CA ALA A 568 2.01 -13.20 -13.73
C ALA A 568 1.85 -13.19 -12.22
N ALA A 569 2.75 -13.84 -11.49
CA ALA A 569 2.66 -13.90 -10.03
C ALA A 569 4.02 -13.97 -9.36
N LYS A 570 4.11 -13.39 -8.17
CA LYS A 570 5.32 -13.40 -7.36
C LYS A 570 4.99 -13.62 -5.89
N THR A 571 5.78 -14.49 -5.27
CA THR A 571 5.74 -14.76 -3.84
C THR A 571 6.74 -13.93 -3.05
N GLY A 572 6.42 -13.68 -1.79
CA GLY A 572 7.28 -13.08 -0.78
C GLY A 572 7.26 -13.90 0.51
N THR A 573 8.40 -14.03 1.18
CA THR A 573 8.53 -14.76 2.46
C THR A 573 9.64 -14.11 3.26
N THR A 574 9.35 -13.78 4.51
CA THR A 574 10.37 -13.26 5.44
C THR A 574 11.15 -14.41 6.08
N THR A 575 12.41 -14.17 6.41
CA THR A 575 13.32 -15.20 6.98
C THR A 575 12.85 -15.73 8.33
N SER A 576 12.02 -14.98 9.05
CA SER A 576 11.41 -15.38 10.33
C SER A 576 9.98 -15.91 10.20
N PHE A 577 9.49 -16.14 8.97
CA PHE A 577 8.13 -16.63 8.68
C PHE A 577 7.02 -15.77 9.32
N ARG A 578 7.26 -14.47 9.48
CA ARG A 578 6.26 -13.53 10.02
C ARG A 578 5.25 -13.11 8.97
N ASP A 579 5.71 -12.99 7.73
CA ASP A 579 4.92 -12.47 6.62
C ASP A 579 5.08 -13.39 5.40
N ASN A 580 3.95 -13.75 4.83
CA ASN A 580 3.85 -14.50 3.58
C ASN A 580 3.04 -13.67 2.60
N TRP A 581 3.54 -13.53 1.38
CA TRP A 581 2.93 -12.71 0.35
C TRP A 581 2.74 -13.48 -0.93
N THR A 582 1.67 -13.17 -1.64
CA THR A 582 1.55 -13.45 -3.07
C THR A 582 0.85 -12.28 -3.72
N VAL A 583 1.49 -11.68 -4.71
CA VAL A 583 0.90 -10.64 -5.54
C VAL A 583 0.98 -11.12 -6.98
N GLY A 584 -0.14 -11.07 -7.68
CA GLY A 584 -0.21 -11.55 -9.04
C GLY A 584 -1.43 -11.03 -9.77
N TYR A 585 -1.35 -11.07 -11.08
CA TYR A 585 -2.35 -10.51 -11.97
C TYR A 585 -2.49 -11.33 -13.26
N THR A 586 -3.69 -11.28 -13.79
CA THR A 586 -3.99 -11.55 -15.19
C THR A 586 -4.09 -10.20 -15.92
N ARG A 587 -4.46 -10.20 -17.19
CA ARG A 587 -4.74 -8.95 -17.92
C ARG A 587 -5.89 -8.12 -17.32
N HIS A 588 -6.83 -8.76 -16.60
CA HIS A 588 -8.09 -8.12 -16.19
C HIS A 588 -8.36 -8.14 -14.68
N LEU A 589 -7.50 -8.78 -13.90
CA LEU A 589 -7.63 -8.87 -12.45
C LEU A 589 -6.26 -8.93 -11.80
N LEU A 590 -6.05 -8.11 -10.79
CA LEU A 590 -4.90 -8.18 -9.89
C LEU A 590 -5.39 -8.51 -8.48
N ALA A 591 -4.67 -9.40 -7.79
CA ALA A 591 -4.88 -9.65 -6.37
C ALA A 591 -3.54 -9.69 -5.63
N GLY A 592 -3.48 -8.99 -4.50
CA GLY A 592 -2.41 -9.09 -3.51
C GLY A 592 -2.94 -9.74 -2.24
N VAL A 593 -2.19 -10.70 -1.70
CA VAL A 593 -2.54 -11.43 -0.47
C VAL A 593 -1.36 -11.40 0.49
N TRP A 594 -1.66 -11.08 1.75
CA TRP A 594 -0.76 -11.23 2.90
C TRP A 594 -1.33 -12.27 3.88
N VAL A 595 -0.46 -13.07 4.49
CA VAL A 595 -0.78 -13.99 5.58
C VAL A 595 0.27 -13.87 6.67
N GLY A 596 -0.17 -13.80 7.92
CA GLY A 596 0.72 -13.63 9.08
C GLY A 596 -0.03 -13.56 10.40
N ASN A 597 0.66 -13.11 11.44
CA ASN A 597 0.05 -12.80 12.73
C ASN A 597 0.11 -11.30 12.97
N SER A 598 -0.99 -10.68 13.40
CA SER A 598 -1.09 -9.23 13.57
C SER A 598 -0.09 -8.67 14.59
N ASP A 599 0.21 -9.45 15.63
CA ASP A 599 1.20 -9.15 16.68
C ASP A 599 2.65 -9.39 16.23
N GLY A 600 2.84 -9.83 14.99
CA GLY A 600 4.13 -10.13 14.39
C GLY A 600 4.73 -11.47 14.82
N GLN A 601 4.07 -12.30 15.64
CA GLN A 601 4.61 -13.60 16.03
C GLN A 601 4.90 -14.48 14.79
N PRO A 602 6.00 -15.25 14.79
CA PRO A 602 6.35 -16.07 13.64
C PRO A 602 5.33 -17.20 13.44
N MET A 603 5.02 -17.47 12.18
CA MET A 603 4.33 -18.70 11.76
C MET A 603 5.32 -19.88 11.75
N ARG A 604 4.80 -21.11 11.55
CA ARG A 604 5.57 -22.37 11.59
C ARG A 604 5.66 -22.97 10.19
N ASN A 605 6.88 -23.07 9.64
CA ASN A 605 7.15 -23.76 8.37
C ASN A 605 6.20 -23.36 7.23
N THR A 606 5.87 -22.07 7.11
CA THR A 606 5.02 -21.54 6.03
C THR A 606 5.77 -20.54 5.18
N THR A 607 5.63 -20.68 3.88
CA THR A 607 6.18 -19.79 2.86
C THR A 607 5.06 -19.11 2.09
N GLY A 608 5.40 -18.15 1.22
CA GLY A 608 4.46 -17.54 0.30
C GLY A 608 3.65 -18.57 -0.50
N VAL A 609 4.26 -19.72 -0.86
CA VAL A 609 3.61 -20.79 -1.62
C VAL A 609 2.61 -21.61 -0.80
N THR A 610 2.82 -21.75 0.52
CA THR A 610 1.94 -22.55 1.39
C THR A 610 0.94 -21.72 2.20
N GLY A 611 1.21 -20.42 2.37
CA GLY A 611 0.37 -19.47 3.12
C GLY A 611 -0.51 -18.62 2.21
N ALA A 612 0.08 -17.62 1.54
CA ALA A 612 -0.65 -16.62 0.76
C ALA A 612 -1.08 -17.11 -0.64
N ALA A 613 -0.25 -17.91 -1.31
CA ALA A 613 -0.51 -18.35 -2.69
C ALA A 613 -1.78 -19.19 -2.85
N PRO A 614 -2.17 -20.07 -1.91
CA PRO A 614 -3.45 -20.78 -2.00
C PRO A 614 -4.66 -19.85 -1.96
N ILE A 615 -4.68 -18.84 -1.08
CA ILE A 615 -5.77 -17.84 -1.03
C ILE A 615 -5.82 -17.07 -2.35
N TRP A 616 -4.65 -16.63 -2.84
CA TRP A 616 -4.54 -15.93 -4.13
C TRP A 616 -5.05 -16.79 -5.28
N HIS A 617 -4.62 -18.06 -5.36
CA HIS A 617 -5.01 -19.00 -6.40
C HIS A 617 -6.53 -19.20 -6.43
N ASP A 618 -7.11 -19.54 -5.27
CA ASP A 618 -8.55 -19.82 -5.17
C ASP A 618 -9.38 -18.59 -5.53
N PHE A 619 -8.97 -17.40 -5.08
CA PHE A 619 -9.66 -16.15 -5.40
C PHE A 619 -9.60 -15.87 -6.91
N MET A 620 -8.41 -15.97 -7.50
CA MET A 620 -8.20 -15.70 -8.93
C MET A 620 -8.96 -16.72 -9.80
N GLU A 621 -8.91 -18.02 -9.50
CA GLU A 621 -9.67 -19.05 -10.22
C GLU A 621 -11.18 -18.86 -10.05
N ALA A 622 -11.66 -18.58 -8.84
CA ALA A 622 -13.10 -18.39 -8.61
C ALA A 622 -13.65 -17.17 -9.37
N VAL A 623 -12.90 -16.06 -9.42
CA VAL A 623 -13.30 -14.88 -10.20
C VAL A 623 -13.22 -15.14 -11.71
N THR A 624 -12.09 -15.68 -12.19
CA THR A 624 -11.83 -15.83 -13.64
C THR A 624 -12.58 -16.99 -14.30
N ASN A 625 -13.25 -17.85 -13.51
CA ASN A 625 -14.16 -18.89 -14.01
C ASN A 625 -15.64 -18.61 -13.73
N SER A 626 -15.97 -17.49 -13.07
CA SER A 626 -17.36 -17.09 -12.82
C SER A 626 -17.83 -16.11 -13.92
N PRO A 627 -18.81 -16.48 -14.77
CA PRO A 627 -19.34 -15.55 -15.78
C PRO A 627 -19.87 -14.24 -15.20
N GLU A 628 -20.48 -14.32 -14.01
CA GLU A 628 -21.06 -13.18 -13.29
C GLU A 628 -19.98 -12.18 -12.83
N LEU A 629 -18.84 -12.69 -12.36
CA LEU A 629 -17.72 -11.88 -11.88
C LEU A 629 -16.81 -11.42 -13.03
N MET A 630 -16.72 -12.17 -14.13
CA MET A 630 -16.01 -11.72 -15.33
C MET A 630 -16.72 -10.53 -16.01
N ALA A 631 -18.05 -10.46 -15.92
CA ALA A 631 -18.80 -9.31 -16.41
C ALA A 631 -18.37 -7.99 -15.74
N THR A 632 -18.09 -8.03 -14.42
CA THR A 632 -17.50 -6.92 -13.65
C THR A 632 -16.14 -6.47 -14.22
N LEU A 633 -15.36 -7.38 -14.80
CA LEU A 633 -14.07 -7.10 -15.40
C LEU A 633 -14.16 -6.60 -16.85
N GLY A 634 -15.36 -6.58 -17.45
CA GLY A 634 -15.57 -6.22 -18.86
C GLY A 634 -15.15 -7.33 -19.84
N VAL A 635 -15.05 -8.59 -19.39
CA VAL A 635 -14.56 -9.72 -20.18
C VAL A 635 -15.68 -10.72 -20.50
N GLY A 636 -15.83 -11.06 -21.78
CA GLY A 636 -16.73 -12.13 -22.22
C GLY A 636 -16.16 -13.53 -21.92
N ALA A 637 -17.02 -14.47 -21.52
CA ALA A 637 -16.61 -15.73 -20.89
C ALA A 637 -15.78 -16.73 -21.74
N ASN A 638 -15.70 -16.56 -23.08
CA ASN A 638 -15.31 -17.65 -23.98
C ASN A 638 -14.16 -17.38 -24.97
N ASP A 639 -13.39 -16.29 -24.83
CA ASP A 639 -12.23 -16.04 -25.69
C ASP A 639 -10.90 -16.18 -24.91
N PRO A 640 -10.14 -17.27 -25.10
CA PRO A 640 -8.81 -17.45 -24.50
C PRO A 640 -7.82 -16.34 -24.86
N ALA A 641 -7.92 -15.76 -26.06
CA ALA A 641 -6.99 -14.74 -26.54
C ALA A 641 -7.12 -13.42 -25.74
N VAL A 642 -8.29 -13.17 -25.15
CA VAL A 642 -8.51 -11.98 -24.30
C VAL A 642 -7.64 -12.01 -23.04
N TRP A 643 -7.14 -13.17 -22.63
CA TRP A 643 -6.28 -13.32 -21.45
C TRP A 643 -4.78 -13.28 -21.77
N GLU A 644 -4.39 -13.30 -23.03
CA GLU A 644 -2.97 -13.27 -23.42
C GLU A 644 -2.35 -11.90 -23.10
N PHE A 645 -1.12 -11.94 -22.56
CA PHE A 645 -0.29 -10.74 -22.44
C PHE A 645 0.32 -10.46 -23.81
N ILE A 646 -0.08 -9.35 -24.43
CA ILE A 646 0.34 -8.99 -25.77
C ILE A 646 1.61 -8.12 -25.67
N PRO A 647 2.72 -8.47 -26.35
CA PRO A 647 3.90 -7.62 -26.40
C PRO A 647 3.54 -6.26 -27.03
N PRO A 648 3.93 -5.13 -26.42
CA PRO A 648 3.67 -3.82 -26.99
C PRO A 648 4.55 -3.59 -28.24
N PRO A 649 4.22 -2.60 -29.09
CA PRO A 649 4.92 -2.39 -30.36
C PRO A 649 6.42 -2.09 -30.27
N ASP A 650 6.88 -1.67 -29.08
CA ASP A 650 8.28 -1.40 -28.74
C ASP A 650 9.04 -2.64 -28.25
N VAL A 651 8.44 -3.84 -28.31
CA VAL A 651 9.08 -5.11 -27.93
C VAL A 651 9.22 -6.03 -29.14
N GLU A 652 10.41 -6.61 -29.29
CA GLU A 652 10.74 -7.55 -30.36
C GLU A 652 11.19 -8.89 -29.77
N ARG A 653 10.88 -9.98 -30.48
CA ARG A 653 11.32 -11.33 -30.11
C ARG A 653 12.51 -11.72 -30.96
N HIS A 654 13.57 -12.20 -30.33
CA HIS A 654 14.74 -12.74 -31.01
C HIS A 654 15.15 -14.10 -30.42
N ASP A 655 15.75 -14.97 -31.23
CA ASP A 655 16.02 -16.37 -30.85
C ASP A 655 17.37 -16.58 -30.13
N GLU A 656 18.14 -15.51 -29.89
CA GLU A 656 19.42 -15.59 -29.22
C GLU A 656 19.24 -15.89 -27.72
N CYS A 657 19.92 -16.95 -27.28
CA CYS A 657 20.06 -17.31 -25.88
C CYS A 657 21.54 -17.54 -25.59
N PRO A 658 22.06 -17.10 -24.44
CA PRO A 658 23.44 -17.38 -24.09
C PRO A 658 23.71 -18.88 -23.98
N LEU A 659 24.87 -19.30 -24.48
CA LEU A 659 25.27 -20.71 -24.52
C LEU A 659 25.21 -21.36 -23.13
N ASN A 660 24.59 -22.53 -23.06
CA ASN A 660 24.43 -23.32 -21.83
C ASN A 660 23.69 -22.60 -20.68
N LEU A 661 22.90 -21.57 -20.98
CA LEU A 661 21.93 -20.98 -20.07
C LEU A 661 20.49 -21.26 -20.52
N THR A 662 19.53 -21.01 -19.64
CA THR A 662 18.10 -21.21 -19.91
C THR A 662 17.44 -19.87 -20.23
N CYS A 663 16.81 -19.77 -21.39
CA CYS A 663 15.99 -18.63 -21.80
C CYS A 663 14.54 -19.07 -22.05
N ARG A 664 13.71 -18.11 -22.46
CA ARG A 664 12.34 -18.37 -22.88
C ARG A 664 12.27 -19.39 -24.03
N SER A 665 11.27 -20.27 -24.00
CA SER A 665 11.00 -21.18 -25.12
C SER A 665 10.49 -20.41 -26.35
N GLY A 666 11.15 -20.57 -27.50
CA GLY A 666 10.75 -19.93 -28.76
C GLY A 666 11.21 -18.48 -28.93
N GLY A 667 12.33 -18.14 -28.31
CA GLY A 667 12.97 -16.82 -28.39
C GLY A 667 12.64 -15.92 -27.21
N GLU A 668 13.57 -15.02 -26.90
CA GLU A 668 13.53 -14.07 -25.79
C GLU A 668 13.02 -12.71 -26.27
N TYR A 669 12.39 -11.94 -25.36
CA TYR A 669 11.88 -10.61 -25.67
C TYR A 669 12.87 -9.51 -25.27
N PHE A 670 13.01 -8.51 -26.13
CA PHE A 670 13.86 -7.34 -25.94
C PHE A 670 13.09 -6.08 -26.28
N THR A 671 13.34 -4.98 -25.56
CA THR A 671 12.81 -3.68 -25.97
C THR A 671 13.59 -3.14 -27.16
N ARG A 672 12.94 -2.35 -28.02
CA ARG A 672 13.63 -1.65 -29.12
C ARG A 672 14.72 -0.72 -28.62
N ASP A 673 14.50 -0.06 -27.49
CA ASP A 673 15.51 0.81 -26.88
C ASP A 673 16.74 0.01 -26.44
N TRP A 674 16.56 -1.20 -25.90
CA TRP A 674 17.67 -2.11 -25.60
C TRP A 674 18.44 -2.49 -26.87
N LEU A 675 17.73 -2.91 -27.92
CA LEU A 675 18.35 -3.29 -29.19
C LEU A 675 19.07 -2.12 -29.86
N ALA A 676 18.50 -0.92 -29.78
CA ALA A 676 19.11 0.30 -30.30
C ALA A 676 20.38 0.67 -29.51
N ALA A 677 20.33 0.57 -28.18
CA ALA A 677 21.50 0.80 -27.32
C ALA A 677 22.60 -0.25 -27.56
N ALA A 678 22.23 -1.50 -27.84
CA ALA A 678 23.14 -2.59 -28.14
C ALA A 678 23.81 -2.47 -29.52
N GLY A 679 23.14 -1.84 -30.49
CA GLY A 679 23.69 -1.61 -31.82
C GLY A 679 24.15 -2.89 -32.53
N SER A 680 25.36 -2.87 -33.10
CA SER A 680 25.92 -4.01 -33.84
C SER A 680 26.29 -5.21 -32.97
N ASP A 681 26.39 -5.03 -31.64
CA ASP A 681 26.71 -6.11 -30.72
C ASP A 681 25.50 -7.05 -30.47
N GLY A 682 24.29 -6.62 -30.87
CA GLY A 682 23.07 -7.43 -30.87
C GLY A 682 22.44 -7.65 -29.49
N PRO A 683 21.41 -8.52 -29.37
CA PRO A 683 20.61 -8.65 -28.15
C PRO A 683 21.38 -9.06 -26.89
N LEU A 684 22.55 -9.69 -27.05
CA LEU A 684 23.44 -10.18 -25.98
C LEU A 684 24.67 -9.28 -25.76
N ALA A 685 24.61 -8.01 -26.18
CA ALA A 685 25.71 -7.04 -26.10
C ALA A 685 26.23 -6.73 -24.68
N ASP A 686 25.42 -7.01 -23.67
CA ASP A 686 25.81 -6.92 -22.26
C ASP A 686 26.69 -8.10 -21.83
N MET A 687 26.57 -9.23 -22.52
CA MET A 687 27.27 -10.48 -22.22
C MET A 687 28.54 -10.71 -23.04
N PHE A 688 28.59 -10.20 -24.27
CA PHE A 688 29.72 -10.40 -25.17
C PHE A 688 30.44 -9.08 -25.45
N VAL A 689 31.73 -9.19 -25.74
CA VAL A 689 32.57 -8.07 -26.16
C VAL A 689 33.37 -8.50 -27.37
N THR A 690 33.40 -7.68 -28.41
CA THR A 690 34.27 -7.88 -29.57
C THR A 690 35.45 -6.94 -29.46
N GLU A 691 36.65 -7.47 -29.28
CA GLU A 691 37.87 -6.66 -29.17
C GLU A 691 39.13 -7.42 -29.62
N ALA A 692 40.21 -6.66 -29.86
CA ALA A 692 41.52 -7.22 -30.20
C ALA A 692 42.13 -7.94 -28.99
N THR A 693 42.33 -9.25 -29.11
CA THR A 693 42.76 -10.12 -28.02
C THR A 693 43.89 -11.07 -28.40
N VAL A 694 44.61 -11.53 -27.38
CA VAL A 694 45.58 -12.62 -27.49
C VAL A 694 45.27 -13.71 -26.46
N PRO A 695 45.60 -14.98 -26.74
CA PRO A 695 45.42 -16.05 -25.75
C PRO A 695 46.26 -15.78 -24.50
N VAL A 696 45.65 -15.94 -23.32
CA VAL A 696 46.35 -15.82 -22.02
C VAL A 696 47.34 -16.97 -21.84
N HIS A 697 47.00 -18.14 -22.38
CA HIS A 697 47.81 -19.34 -22.28
C HIS A 697 48.08 -19.92 -23.65
N THR A 698 49.34 -20.28 -23.88
CA THR A 698 49.77 -21.02 -25.06
C THR A 698 50.47 -22.30 -24.64
N ASP A 699 50.34 -23.34 -25.48
CA ASP A 699 51.16 -24.52 -25.35
C ASP A 699 52.63 -24.20 -25.71
N ARG A 700 53.53 -25.19 -25.58
CA ARG A 700 54.96 -25.00 -25.90
C ARG A 700 55.22 -24.68 -27.38
N ALA A 701 54.26 -24.94 -28.26
CA ALA A 701 54.33 -24.61 -29.68
C ALA A 701 53.70 -23.24 -29.98
N GLY A 702 53.24 -22.50 -28.95
CA GLY A 702 52.62 -21.19 -29.10
C GLY A 702 51.13 -21.23 -29.47
N ASN A 703 50.50 -22.41 -29.50
CA ASN A 703 49.08 -22.52 -29.83
C ASN A 703 48.22 -22.13 -28.63
N PRO A 704 47.10 -21.41 -28.83
CA PRO A 704 46.13 -21.12 -27.77
C PRO A 704 45.71 -22.38 -27.03
N TRP A 705 45.84 -22.35 -25.70
CA TRP A 705 45.46 -23.45 -24.85
C TRP A 705 44.26 -23.02 -23.99
N GLY A 706 43.07 -23.50 -24.34
CA GLY A 706 41.82 -23.12 -23.70
C GLY A 706 41.23 -21.80 -24.20
N PRO A 707 40.05 -21.40 -23.69
CA PRO A 707 39.29 -20.30 -24.26
C PRO A 707 39.43 -19.00 -23.43
N VAL A 708 40.62 -18.73 -22.87
CA VAL A 708 40.86 -17.55 -22.02
C VAL A 708 41.76 -16.56 -22.77
N TYR A 709 41.31 -15.31 -22.88
CA TYR A 709 41.91 -14.25 -23.69
C TYR A 709 42.08 -12.98 -22.88
N CYS A 710 43.09 -12.18 -23.19
CA CYS A 710 43.28 -10.86 -22.62
C CYS A 710 43.34 -9.82 -23.74
N SER A 711 42.95 -8.59 -23.44
CA SER A 711 42.97 -7.51 -24.42
C SER A 711 44.38 -6.97 -24.63
N GLN A 712 44.77 -6.83 -25.90
CA GLN A 712 46.09 -6.36 -26.30
C GLN A 712 46.03 -5.58 -27.61
N PRO A 713 46.71 -4.42 -27.71
CA PRO A 713 46.86 -3.71 -28.97
C PRO A 713 47.46 -4.61 -30.07
N GLY A 714 46.81 -4.65 -31.23
CA GLY A 714 47.24 -5.48 -32.36
C GLY A 714 46.97 -6.98 -32.22
N GLY A 715 46.18 -7.39 -31.20
CA GLY A 715 45.64 -8.75 -31.10
C GLY A 715 44.64 -9.08 -32.20
N GLN A 716 44.18 -10.33 -32.24
CA GLN A 716 43.14 -10.76 -33.17
C GLN A 716 41.77 -10.31 -32.66
N GLU A 717 40.96 -9.69 -33.52
CA GLU A 717 39.59 -9.31 -33.17
C GLU A 717 38.73 -10.57 -32.95
N ARG A 718 38.13 -10.68 -31.77
CA ARG A 718 37.29 -11.84 -31.38
C ARG A 718 36.12 -11.39 -30.51
N THR A 719 34.97 -12.02 -30.71
CA THR A 719 33.83 -11.91 -29.80
C THR A 719 33.99 -12.90 -28.65
N LEU A 720 33.99 -12.39 -27.42
CA LEU A 720 34.31 -13.10 -26.20
C LEU A 720 33.25 -12.82 -25.13
N PHE A 721 33.04 -13.77 -24.22
CA PHE A 721 32.28 -13.56 -23.01
C PHE A 721 32.94 -12.46 -22.18
N ARG A 722 32.15 -11.44 -21.83
CA ARG A 722 32.57 -10.34 -20.99
C ARG A 722 32.60 -10.83 -19.54
N LEU A 723 33.77 -10.80 -18.91
CA LEU A 723 33.81 -10.87 -17.45
C LEU A 723 33.21 -9.56 -16.95
N ALA A 724 31.97 -9.63 -16.50
CA ALA A 724 31.37 -8.51 -15.80
C ALA A 724 32.33 -8.04 -14.70
N ASP A 725 32.50 -6.72 -14.61
CA ASP A 725 33.22 -6.09 -13.51
C ASP A 725 32.51 -6.47 -12.19
N ILE A 726 33.13 -6.24 -11.04
CA ILE A 726 32.59 -6.57 -9.72
C ILE A 726 31.17 -6.02 -9.50
N ARG A 727 30.82 -4.92 -10.18
CA ARG A 727 29.49 -4.28 -10.20
C ARG A 727 28.54 -4.79 -11.30
N GLY A 728 28.96 -5.77 -12.07
CA GLY A 728 28.15 -6.88 -12.55
C GLY A 728 27.13 -6.68 -13.66
N LEU A 729 26.66 -5.46 -13.98
CA LEU A 729 25.34 -5.37 -14.64
C LEU A 729 25.13 -4.41 -15.80
N ALA A 730 25.99 -3.44 -16.15
CA ALA A 730 25.75 -2.68 -17.39
C ALA A 730 27.00 -1.99 -17.96
N ARG A 731 27.21 -2.11 -19.27
CA ARG A 731 28.09 -1.24 -20.08
C ARG A 731 27.35 -0.54 -21.22
N LEU A 732 26.02 -0.62 -21.26
CA LEU A 732 25.20 0.07 -22.24
C LEU A 732 24.56 1.29 -21.57
N GLY A 733 25.07 2.49 -21.86
CA GLY A 733 24.26 3.72 -21.78
C GLY A 733 24.15 4.50 -20.47
N VAL A 734 24.81 4.13 -19.35
CA VAL A 734 24.90 5.07 -18.21
C VAL A 734 25.93 6.14 -18.57
N ALA A 735 25.47 7.22 -19.18
CA ALA A 735 26.18 8.49 -19.12
C ALA A 735 26.40 8.80 -17.64
N GLU A 736 27.65 8.89 -17.20
CA GLU A 736 27.96 9.57 -15.94
C GLU A 736 27.19 10.90 -15.95
N GLN A 737 26.25 11.09 -15.03
CA GLN A 737 25.56 12.36 -14.92
C GLN A 737 26.63 13.45 -14.67
N PRO A 738 26.80 14.44 -15.55
CA PRO A 738 27.72 15.52 -15.31
C PRO A 738 27.02 16.51 -14.37
N GLY A 739 27.21 16.34 -13.06
CA GLY A 739 26.64 17.28 -12.09
C GLY A 739 26.53 16.80 -10.64
N ASP A 740 27.64 16.47 -10.00
CA ASP A 740 27.76 16.70 -8.54
C ASP A 740 29.18 17.21 -8.19
N PRO A 741 29.37 18.54 -8.09
CA PRO A 741 30.62 19.13 -7.62
C PRO A 741 30.60 19.21 -6.08
N ALA A 742 30.49 18.08 -5.39
CA ALA A 742 30.74 18.00 -3.94
C ALA A 742 31.09 16.57 -3.49
N GLY A 743 32.32 16.17 -3.80
CA GLY A 743 33.10 15.09 -3.21
C GLY A 743 32.40 14.07 -2.30
N ARG A 744 32.12 12.89 -2.87
CA ARG A 744 32.32 11.56 -2.26
C ARG A 744 32.09 10.47 -3.32
N GLY A 745 33.16 9.78 -3.71
CA GLY A 745 33.06 8.38 -4.14
C GLY A 745 32.99 8.06 -5.64
N SER A 746 33.65 8.81 -6.53
CA SER A 746 34.11 8.22 -7.81
C SER A 746 35.50 7.61 -7.60
N GLY A 747 35.53 6.38 -7.08
CA GLY A 747 36.72 5.55 -7.06
C GLY A 747 37.09 5.07 -8.46
N VAL A 748 37.43 6.00 -9.35
CA VAL A 748 38.23 5.74 -10.55
C VAL A 748 39.45 6.63 -10.43
N ALA A 749 40.30 6.32 -9.46
CA ALA A 749 41.71 6.59 -9.64
C ALA A 749 42.13 5.67 -10.78
N ALA A 750 42.39 6.25 -11.95
CA ALA A 750 43.24 5.64 -12.93
C ALA A 750 44.41 4.99 -12.17
N LEU A 751 44.54 3.67 -12.28
CA LEU A 751 45.81 3.01 -12.04
C LEU A 751 46.78 3.68 -13.02
N ALA A 752 47.41 4.77 -12.57
CA ALA A 752 48.76 5.07 -12.97
C ALA A 752 49.48 3.74 -12.81
N ALA A 753 49.97 3.22 -13.93
CA ALA A 753 50.72 2.00 -13.99
C ALA A 753 51.71 1.98 -12.83
N ALA A 754 51.43 1.16 -11.82
CA ALA A 754 52.50 0.62 -11.01
C ALA A 754 53.24 -0.33 -11.95
N THR A 755 54.13 0.24 -12.75
CA THR A 755 55.30 -0.47 -13.24
C THR A 755 56.12 -0.85 -12.01
N THR A 756 55.69 -1.89 -11.32
CA THR A 756 56.59 -2.74 -10.57
C THR A 756 56.51 -4.07 -11.27
N GLY A 757 57.44 -4.27 -12.20
CA GLY A 757 57.79 -5.62 -12.59
C GLY A 757 58.00 -6.44 -11.32
N ALA A 758 57.67 -7.72 -11.40
CA ALA A 758 58.11 -8.70 -10.43
C ALA A 758 59.65 -8.76 -10.43
N GLU A 759 60.29 -7.76 -9.85
CA GLU A 759 61.59 -7.95 -9.23
C GLU A 759 61.30 -8.68 -7.93
N SER A 760 61.93 -9.85 -7.82
CA SER A 760 62.10 -10.67 -6.63
C SER A 760 61.79 -9.91 -5.34
N VAL A 761 60.89 -10.47 -4.53
CA VAL A 761 60.77 -10.16 -3.11
C VAL A 761 62.17 -10.28 -2.49
N VAL A 762 62.88 -9.16 -2.41
CA VAL A 762 64.08 -9.02 -1.61
C VAL A 762 63.56 -8.98 -0.18
N GLN A 763 63.94 -10.00 0.60
CA GLN A 763 63.83 -9.94 2.04
C GLN A 763 64.54 -8.67 2.53
N THR A 764 63.77 -7.64 2.88
CA THR A 764 64.22 -6.61 3.80
C THR A 764 63.66 -6.92 5.19
N ALA A 765 64.52 -6.69 6.17
CA ALA A 765 64.30 -7.03 7.56
C ALA A 765 63.09 -6.27 8.14
N ASP A 766 61.98 -6.99 8.32
CA ASP A 766 61.20 -7.10 9.56
C ASP A 766 59.83 -7.73 9.24
N GLY A 767 59.63 -9.00 9.65
CA GLY A 767 58.34 -9.72 9.65
C GLY A 767 58.03 -10.62 8.44
N PRO A 768 57.21 -11.70 8.60
CA PRO A 768 56.72 -12.50 7.47
C PRO A 768 55.75 -11.69 6.59
N VAL A 769 55.90 -11.80 5.26
CA VAL A 769 54.94 -11.23 4.29
C VAL A 769 53.91 -12.29 3.94
N VAL A 770 52.63 -12.00 4.16
CA VAL A 770 51.50 -12.86 3.78
C VAL A 770 50.71 -12.19 2.66
N VAL A 771 50.27 -12.95 1.66
CA VAL A 771 49.47 -12.41 0.55
C VAL A 771 47.99 -12.62 0.84
N TYR A 772 47.22 -11.54 0.85
CA TYR A 772 45.76 -11.57 0.95
C TYR A 772 45.13 -11.44 -0.43
N TYR A 773 44.17 -12.31 -0.73
CA TYR A 773 43.43 -12.28 -2.00
C TYR A 773 42.01 -11.77 -1.72
N PRO A 774 41.62 -10.61 -2.26
CA PRO A 774 40.27 -10.08 -2.09
C PRO A 774 39.21 -11.06 -2.63
N ASP A 775 38.04 -11.09 -1.98
CA ASP A 775 36.94 -11.98 -2.38
C ASP A 775 36.54 -11.78 -3.86
N GLU A 776 36.60 -10.53 -4.34
CA GLU A 776 36.31 -10.14 -5.71
C GLU A 776 37.21 -10.82 -6.76
N GLU A 777 38.49 -10.95 -6.44
CA GLU A 777 39.49 -11.55 -7.33
C GLU A 777 39.39 -13.08 -7.33
N LEU A 778 39.06 -13.67 -6.17
CA LEU A 778 38.74 -15.09 -6.09
C LEU A 778 37.45 -15.41 -6.89
N GLU A 779 36.45 -14.54 -6.82
CA GLU A 779 35.25 -14.64 -7.64
C GLU A 779 35.56 -14.53 -9.13
N ARG A 780 36.48 -13.64 -9.54
CA ARG A 780 36.94 -13.55 -10.94
C ARG A 780 37.52 -14.88 -11.42
N MET A 781 38.32 -15.56 -10.60
CA MET A 781 38.89 -16.87 -10.95
C MET A 781 37.82 -17.95 -11.12
N ARG A 782 36.76 -17.93 -10.29
CA ARG A 782 35.60 -18.83 -10.44
C ARG A 782 34.81 -18.57 -11.72
N ARG A 783 34.68 -17.30 -12.13
CA ARG A 783 34.04 -16.95 -13.42
C ARG A 783 34.80 -17.54 -14.60
N ILE A 784 36.13 -17.41 -14.62
CA ILE A 784 36.99 -17.96 -15.67
C ILE A 784 36.86 -19.48 -15.74
N GLN A 785 36.91 -20.17 -14.60
CA GLN A 785 36.70 -21.62 -14.51
C GLN A 785 35.37 -22.04 -15.16
N TRP A 786 34.29 -21.33 -14.81
CA TRP A 786 32.95 -21.64 -15.31
C TRP A 786 32.86 -21.50 -16.84
N VAL A 787 33.37 -20.39 -17.38
CA VAL A 787 33.37 -20.13 -18.82
C VAL A 787 34.14 -21.24 -19.55
N ARG A 788 35.33 -21.56 -19.06
CA ARG A 788 36.17 -22.61 -19.63
C ARG A 788 35.49 -23.97 -19.66
N ASN A 789 34.83 -24.35 -18.57
CA ASN A 789 34.11 -25.64 -18.49
C ASN A 789 32.95 -25.74 -19.50
N ARG A 790 32.51 -24.62 -20.08
CA ARG A 790 31.47 -24.54 -21.11
C ARG A 790 32.00 -24.27 -22.52
N GLY A 791 33.32 -24.25 -22.69
CA GLY A 791 33.97 -24.02 -23.98
C GLY A 791 33.79 -22.60 -24.52
N MET A 792 33.32 -21.65 -23.71
CA MET A 792 33.16 -20.26 -24.13
C MET A 792 34.48 -19.51 -24.03
N ALA A 793 34.71 -18.62 -24.98
CA ALA A 793 35.86 -17.72 -24.97
C ALA A 793 35.61 -16.58 -23.98
N VAL A 794 36.56 -16.22 -23.12
CA VAL A 794 36.40 -15.16 -22.10
C VAL A 794 37.51 -14.13 -22.17
N ASN A 795 37.15 -12.85 -22.10
CA ASN A 795 38.13 -11.80 -21.88
C ASN A 795 38.39 -11.58 -20.38
N VAL A 796 39.63 -11.74 -19.94
CA VAL A 796 40.08 -11.50 -18.56
C VAL A 796 40.54 -10.07 -18.28
N GLY A 797 40.49 -9.17 -19.27
CA GLY A 797 40.97 -7.79 -19.17
C GLY A 797 42.31 -7.59 -19.88
N PRO A 798 42.97 -6.43 -19.69
CA PRO A 798 44.24 -6.12 -20.33
C PRO A 798 45.33 -7.14 -19.99
N CYS A 799 46.12 -7.58 -20.97
CA CYS A 799 47.18 -8.56 -20.73
C CYS A 799 48.24 -8.08 -19.72
N SER A 800 48.42 -6.75 -19.60
CA SER A 800 49.34 -6.12 -18.66
C SER A 800 48.89 -6.18 -17.19
N SER A 801 47.61 -6.45 -16.92
CA SER A 801 47.07 -6.51 -15.56
C SER A 801 46.96 -7.94 -14.99
N LEU A 802 47.50 -8.93 -15.71
CA LEU A 802 47.47 -10.32 -15.29
C LEU A 802 48.71 -10.68 -14.48
N GLU A 803 48.50 -11.25 -13.29
CA GLU A 803 49.57 -11.80 -12.48
C GLU A 803 49.83 -13.28 -12.81
N TYR A 804 51.11 -13.61 -12.94
CA TYR A 804 51.56 -14.98 -13.16
C TYR A 804 52.54 -15.40 -12.08
N TYR A 805 52.28 -16.56 -11.49
CA TYR A 805 53.19 -17.22 -10.60
C TYR A 805 54.06 -18.23 -11.35
N THR A 806 55.37 -18.19 -11.11
CA THR A 806 56.29 -19.17 -11.66
C THR A 806 56.55 -20.25 -10.62
N VAL A 807 56.16 -21.48 -10.93
CA VAL A 807 56.31 -22.65 -10.07
C VAL A 807 57.77 -22.87 -9.70
N GLN A 808 58.05 -23.01 -8.40
CA GLN A 808 59.37 -23.27 -7.87
C GLN A 808 59.62 -24.79 -7.73
N SER A 809 60.89 -25.17 -7.55
CA SER A 809 61.25 -26.57 -7.35
C SER A 809 60.60 -27.15 -6.09
N GLY A 810 59.96 -28.32 -6.21
CA GLY A 810 59.29 -29.03 -5.10
C GLY A 810 57.84 -28.62 -4.83
N GLU A 811 57.33 -27.59 -5.50
CA GLU A 811 55.93 -27.18 -5.36
C GLU A 811 54.97 -28.10 -6.11
N HIS A 812 53.83 -28.39 -5.50
CA HIS A 812 52.75 -29.22 -6.05
C HIS A 812 51.41 -28.53 -5.83
N TRP A 813 50.37 -28.98 -6.56
CA TRP A 813 49.07 -28.31 -6.62
C TRP A 813 48.46 -28.01 -5.25
N THR A 814 48.50 -28.94 -4.31
CA THR A 814 47.95 -28.76 -2.97
C THR A 814 48.62 -27.63 -2.20
N LEU A 815 49.94 -27.48 -2.34
CA LEU A 815 50.72 -26.42 -1.71
C LEU A 815 50.39 -25.06 -2.33
N LEU A 816 50.32 -24.99 -3.66
CA LEU A 816 49.99 -23.74 -4.36
C LEU A 816 48.53 -23.34 -4.16
N ALA A 817 47.58 -24.28 -4.20
CA ALA A 817 46.18 -24.02 -3.93
C ALA A 817 45.98 -23.43 -2.52
N ARG A 818 46.66 -23.99 -1.51
CA ARG A 818 46.69 -23.40 -0.15
C ARG A 818 47.32 -22.01 -0.13
N ARG A 819 48.44 -21.79 -0.85
CA ARG A 819 49.11 -20.48 -0.94
C ARG A 819 48.20 -19.40 -1.51
N PHE A 820 47.43 -19.70 -2.55
CA PHE A 820 46.52 -18.76 -3.22
C PHE A 820 45.10 -18.74 -2.62
N ASN A 821 44.87 -19.47 -1.53
CA ASN A 821 43.55 -19.64 -0.91
C ASN A 821 42.46 -20.10 -1.91
N LEU A 822 42.84 -21.01 -2.80
CA LEU A 822 41.98 -21.65 -3.78
C LEU A 822 41.91 -23.16 -3.49
N THR A 823 40.89 -23.82 -4.03
CA THR A 823 40.92 -25.28 -4.17
C THR A 823 41.88 -25.69 -5.28
N VAL A 824 42.42 -26.90 -5.19
CA VAL A 824 43.23 -27.49 -6.27
C VAL A 824 42.46 -27.45 -7.59
N GLY A 825 41.15 -27.77 -7.56
CA GLY A 825 40.28 -27.71 -8.72
C GLY A 825 40.14 -26.30 -9.31
N GLU A 826 39.96 -25.26 -8.50
CA GLU A 826 39.91 -23.86 -8.98
C GLU A 826 41.24 -23.47 -9.62
N LEU A 827 42.39 -23.71 -8.97
CA LEU A 827 43.69 -23.32 -9.50
C LEU A 827 44.09 -24.09 -10.76
N GLN A 828 43.85 -25.41 -10.79
CA GLN A 828 44.04 -26.24 -11.98
C GLN A 828 43.08 -25.83 -13.10
N SER A 829 41.85 -25.45 -12.74
CA SER A 829 40.89 -25.00 -13.74
C SER A 829 41.32 -23.69 -14.42
N VAL A 830 42.04 -22.89 -13.64
CA VAL A 830 42.81 -21.71 -14.02
C VAL A 830 43.75 -21.88 -15.18
N ASN A 831 44.48 -22.99 -15.07
CA ASN A 831 45.85 -23.14 -15.53
C ASN A 831 46.03 -24.50 -16.20
N PRO A 832 45.35 -24.73 -17.30
CA PRO A 832 45.13 -26.09 -17.69
C PRO A 832 46.21 -26.50 -18.72
N HIS A 833 46.94 -25.53 -19.27
CA HIS A 833 48.17 -25.67 -20.08
C HIS A 833 49.32 -26.34 -19.34
N VAL A 834 49.29 -26.37 -18.01
CA VAL A 834 50.27 -27.08 -17.19
C VAL A 834 49.78 -28.44 -16.68
N LEU A 835 48.51 -28.81 -16.97
CA LEU A 835 47.96 -30.12 -16.64
C LEU A 835 48.43 -31.14 -17.67
N ARG A 836 49.31 -32.05 -17.24
CA ARG A 836 49.87 -33.16 -18.03
C ARG A 836 49.22 -34.48 -17.60
N ASN A 837 49.40 -35.58 -18.35
CA ASN A 837 48.88 -36.94 -18.10
C ASN A 837 49.40 -37.60 -16.79
N GLY A 838 49.30 -36.91 -15.67
CA GLY A 838 49.80 -37.28 -14.34
C GLY A 838 49.76 -36.13 -13.31
N GLU A 839 49.20 -34.96 -13.65
CA GLU A 839 48.98 -33.81 -12.74
C GLU A 839 50.25 -33.25 -12.04
N VAL A 840 51.47 -33.51 -12.52
CA VAL A 840 52.71 -33.02 -11.88
C VAL A 840 53.16 -31.66 -12.44
N LEU A 841 53.25 -30.67 -11.56
CA LEU A 841 53.85 -29.34 -11.83
C LEU A 841 55.36 -29.44 -12.04
N ARG A 842 55.93 -28.65 -12.97
CA ARG A 842 57.39 -28.50 -13.13
C ARG A 842 57.81 -27.11 -12.71
N SER A 843 59.02 -27.03 -12.15
CA SER A 843 59.66 -25.73 -11.93
C SER A 843 59.75 -24.95 -13.24
N GLY A 844 59.39 -23.66 -13.20
CA GLY A 844 59.31 -22.78 -14.37
C GLY A 844 57.94 -22.76 -15.06
N ASP A 845 56.99 -23.64 -14.71
CA ASP A 845 55.62 -23.55 -15.22
C ASP A 845 55.00 -22.21 -14.75
N ARG A 846 54.35 -21.46 -15.65
CA ARG A 846 53.70 -20.18 -15.34
C ARG A 846 52.20 -20.36 -15.13
N LEU A 847 51.70 -20.01 -13.95
CA LEU A 847 50.30 -20.11 -13.57
C LEU A 847 49.69 -18.71 -13.49
N LEU A 848 48.57 -18.46 -14.17
CA LEU A 848 47.67 -17.35 -13.84
C LEU A 848 47.14 -17.56 -12.42
N VAL A 849 47.35 -16.55 -11.57
CA VAL A 849 46.96 -16.58 -10.16
C VAL A 849 46.08 -15.37 -9.85
N PRO A 850 45.26 -15.42 -8.77
CA PRO A 850 44.50 -14.25 -8.36
C PRO A 850 45.46 -13.11 -8.00
N ASN A 851 45.13 -11.88 -8.36
CA ASN A 851 45.86 -10.71 -7.92
C ASN A 851 45.87 -10.63 -6.38
N GLY A 852 47.06 -10.58 -5.78
CA GLY A 852 47.24 -10.60 -4.33
C GLY A 852 47.75 -9.27 -3.78
N VAL A 853 47.28 -8.90 -2.58
CA VAL A 853 47.83 -7.78 -1.80
C VAL A 853 48.87 -8.35 -0.84
N ALA A 854 50.12 -7.94 -0.99
CA ALA A 854 51.17 -8.30 -0.05
C ALA A 854 50.99 -7.54 1.27
N ILE A 855 50.82 -8.28 2.37
CA ILE A 855 50.68 -7.74 3.71
C ILE A 855 51.94 -8.07 4.50
N GLN A 856 52.63 -7.04 4.95
CA GLN A 856 53.78 -7.21 5.84
C GLN A 856 53.28 -7.38 7.28
N VAL A 857 53.47 -8.59 7.83
CA VAL A 857 53.05 -8.91 9.20
C VAL A 857 54.23 -8.60 10.13
N GLY A 858 54.20 -7.45 10.82
CA GLY A 858 55.28 -7.04 11.72
C GLY A 858 54.93 -5.88 12.65
N ASN A 859 55.48 -5.95 13.88
CA ASN A 859 55.61 -5.02 15.04
C ASN A 859 54.56 -3.93 15.37
N LEU A 860 53.55 -3.66 14.54
CA LEU A 860 52.54 -2.61 14.71
C LEU A 860 51.13 -3.21 14.81
N GLY A 861 50.95 -4.25 15.62
CA GLY A 861 49.64 -4.86 15.88
C GLY A 861 49.61 -5.53 17.25
N ASP A 862 48.40 -5.74 17.77
CA ASP A 862 48.15 -6.38 19.07
C ASP A 862 47.98 -7.90 18.91
N TYR A 863 47.89 -8.62 20.02
CA TYR A 863 47.57 -10.05 20.03
C TYR A 863 46.32 -10.31 20.87
N TYR A 864 45.39 -11.06 20.29
CA TYR A 864 44.24 -11.61 20.97
C TYR A 864 44.56 -13.01 21.51
N THR A 865 44.36 -13.22 22.82
CA THR A 865 44.55 -14.54 23.43
C THR A 865 43.25 -15.33 23.37
N VAL A 866 43.25 -16.45 22.63
CA VAL A 866 42.10 -17.35 22.46
C VAL A 866 41.61 -17.87 23.82
N GLN A 867 40.31 -17.78 24.05
CA GLN A 867 39.61 -18.28 25.22
C GLN A 867 38.91 -19.63 24.94
N PRO A 868 38.57 -20.41 25.99
CA PRO A 868 37.73 -21.60 25.86
C PRO A 868 36.39 -21.32 25.17
N GLY A 869 36.19 -21.91 24.00
CA GLY A 869 34.95 -21.79 23.22
C GLY A 869 35.02 -20.79 22.05
N ASP A 870 36.13 -20.07 21.90
CA ASP A 870 36.30 -19.14 20.79
C ASP A 870 36.37 -19.84 19.43
N THR A 871 35.78 -19.17 18.45
CA THR A 871 35.87 -19.50 17.03
C THR A 871 36.50 -18.32 16.29
N TRP A 872 37.15 -18.59 15.15
CA TRP A 872 37.73 -17.53 14.31
C TRP A 872 36.71 -16.45 13.95
N ALA A 873 35.45 -16.83 13.73
CA ALA A 873 34.38 -15.89 13.44
C ALA A 873 34.01 -15.01 14.64
N GLN A 874 34.11 -15.53 15.87
CA GLN A 874 33.92 -14.73 17.08
C GLN A 874 35.08 -13.74 17.27
N ILE A 875 36.32 -14.21 17.15
CA ILE A 875 37.51 -13.37 17.30
C ILE A 875 37.54 -12.28 16.23
N ALA A 876 37.32 -12.61 14.95
CA ALA A 876 37.27 -11.65 13.85
C ALA A 876 36.24 -10.53 14.08
N ARG A 877 35.10 -10.87 14.68
CA ARG A 877 34.08 -9.88 15.08
C ARG A 877 34.57 -9.01 16.23
N GLU A 878 35.18 -9.61 17.25
CA GLU A 878 35.68 -8.91 18.43
C GLU A 878 36.80 -7.92 18.09
N VAL A 879 37.69 -8.29 17.18
CA VAL A 879 38.87 -7.48 16.81
C VAL A 879 38.64 -6.56 15.61
N GLY A 880 37.43 -6.54 15.03
CA GLY A 880 37.11 -5.60 13.97
C GLY A 880 37.74 -5.92 12.60
N LEU A 881 37.98 -7.20 12.27
CA LEU A 881 38.62 -7.62 11.01
C LEU A 881 37.75 -8.56 10.14
N PRO A 882 37.86 -8.52 8.81
CA PRO A 882 37.31 -9.57 7.95
C PRO A 882 37.87 -10.94 8.35
N LEU A 883 37.00 -11.94 8.49
CA LEU A 883 37.39 -13.29 8.93
C LEU A 883 38.56 -13.86 8.12
N ARG A 884 38.50 -13.72 6.79
CA ARG A 884 39.58 -14.20 5.90
C ARG A 884 40.86 -13.41 6.09
N LEU A 885 40.78 -12.09 6.27
CA LEU A 885 41.95 -11.28 6.54
C LEU A 885 42.61 -11.71 7.86
N LEU A 886 41.82 -11.85 8.93
CA LEU A 886 42.30 -12.33 10.24
C LEU A 886 42.96 -13.70 10.12
N GLN A 887 42.32 -14.65 9.43
CA GLN A 887 42.88 -15.98 9.19
C GLN A 887 44.16 -15.93 8.34
N THR A 888 44.23 -15.01 7.37
CA THR A 888 45.37 -14.84 6.48
C THR A 888 46.58 -14.31 7.25
N VAL A 889 46.43 -13.22 8.00
CA VAL A 889 47.55 -12.66 8.79
C VAL A 889 47.97 -13.55 9.96
N ASN A 890 47.14 -14.55 10.31
CA ASN A 890 47.42 -15.57 11.33
C ASN A 890 47.59 -16.98 10.76
N ALA A 891 48.02 -17.10 9.51
CA ALA A 891 48.13 -18.39 8.84
C ALA A 891 48.99 -19.41 9.61
N GLU A 892 49.95 -18.96 10.42
CA GLU A 892 50.79 -19.81 11.27
C GLU A 892 50.04 -20.44 12.46
N VAL A 893 48.99 -19.77 12.94
CA VAL A 893 48.11 -20.26 14.01
C VAL A 893 46.98 -21.12 13.43
N VAL A 894 46.65 -20.93 12.15
CA VAL A 894 45.69 -21.74 11.41
C VAL A 894 46.24 -23.15 11.17
N ARG A 895 45.97 -24.04 12.13
CA ARG A 895 46.23 -25.49 12.03
C ARG A 895 45.25 -26.16 11.05
N PRO A 896 45.51 -27.42 10.62
CA PRO A 896 44.51 -28.19 9.86
C PRO A 896 43.17 -28.14 10.59
N PHE A 897 42.10 -27.80 9.86
CA PHE A 897 40.72 -27.66 10.35
C PHE A 897 40.36 -26.37 11.12
N PHE A 898 41.20 -25.33 11.11
CA PHE A 898 40.89 -24.02 11.74
C PHE A 898 40.55 -24.12 13.24
N ILE A 899 41.10 -25.12 13.94
CA ILE A 899 40.82 -25.34 15.37
C ILE A 899 41.66 -24.39 16.22
N LEU A 900 40.98 -23.51 16.95
CA LEU A 900 41.59 -22.63 17.97
C LEU A 900 41.72 -23.37 19.30
N ARG A 901 42.84 -23.19 20.01
CA ARG A 901 43.04 -23.71 21.37
C ARG A 901 43.11 -22.55 22.36
N PRO A 902 42.54 -22.72 23.57
CA PRO A 902 42.72 -21.73 24.62
C PRO A 902 44.20 -21.45 24.87
N GLY A 903 44.59 -20.17 24.84
CA GLY A 903 45.96 -19.69 24.96
C GLY A 903 46.70 -19.40 23.66
N ASP A 904 46.16 -19.80 22.49
CA ASP A 904 46.72 -19.40 21.19
C ASP A 904 46.72 -17.86 21.07
N GLN A 905 47.74 -17.29 20.43
CA GLN A 905 47.88 -15.84 20.22
C GLN A 905 47.52 -15.51 18.78
N ILE A 906 46.49 -14.69 18.57
CA ILE A 906 46.02 -14.24 17.25
C ILE A 906 46.45 -12.79 17.06
N PHE A 907 47.37 -12.56 16.14
CA PHE A 907 47.79 -11.23 15.69
C PHE A 907 46.62 -10.42 15.12
N VAL A 908 46.52 -9.17 15.55
CA VAL A 908 45.52 -8.20 15.14
C VAL A 908 46.25 -6.96 14.62
N PRO A 909 46.26 -6.70 13.29
CA PRO A 909 46.83 -5.48 12.72
C PRO A 909 46.34 -4.21 13.44
N SER A 910 47.22 -3.22 13.64
CA SER A 910 46.78 -1.91 14.15
C SER A 910 45.84 -1.21 13.15
N ALA A 911 45.09 -0.22 13.63
CA ALA A 911 44.22 0.60 12.78
C ALA A 911 44.97 1.26 11.61
N GLN A 912 46.25 1.62 11.80
CA GLN A 912 47.09 2.18 10.74
C GLN A 912 47.44 1.13 9.69
N GLN A 913 47.91 -0.05 10.10
CA GLN A 913 48.15 -1.17 9.18
C GLN A 913 46.86 -1.60 8.46
N LEU A 914 45.72 -1.58 9.16
CA LEU A 914 44.43 -1.93 8.55
C LEU A 914 44.00 -0.92 7.48
N SER A 915 44.21 0.39 7.72
CA SER A 915 43.95 1.42 6.72
C SER A 915 44.84 1.28 5.49
N GLU A 916 46.09 0.85 5.66
CA GLU A 916 47.04 0.59 4.56
C GLU A 916 46.70 -0.69 3.80
N ILE A 917 46.13 -1.71 4.46
CA ILE A 917 45.68 -2.98 3.84
C ILE A 917 44.37 -2.79 3.06
N LEU A 918 43.51 -1.86 3.49
CA LEU A 918 42.19 -1.60 2.89
C LEU A 918 42.21 -0.54 1.77
N GLN A 919 43.21 0.35 1.75
CA GLN A 919 43.48 1.27 0.63
C GLN A 919 44.13 0.53 -0.54
#